data_AF-A0A7M5UEQ2-F1
#
_entry.id   AF-A0A7M5UEQ2-F1
#
_cell.length_a   1.000
_cell.length_b   1.000
_cell.length_c   1.000
_cell.angle_alpha   90.00
_cell.angle_beta   90.00
_cell.angle_gamma   90.00
#
_symmetry.space_group_name_H-M   'P 1'
#
loop_
_entity.id
_entity.type
_entity.pdbx_description
1 polymer ?
#
loop_
_entity_poly.entity_id
_entity_poly.type
_entity_poly.pdbx_seq_one_letter_code
_entity_poly.pdbx_strand_id
1 'polypeptide(L)'
;MSSKEKGGHGKGNYEKSHRYSSERKNKPGNQDKRKQSSSEEEKAQKKNQKKEEPVPKQSEEQLAKEQEELKRQAEEEEKERERQKLEDEKKAATEAKSSAEERVKNRLKLRQENADIANNRPNEGFFKKLDSSMKKNTTFVKKLRTMTEQQRDSLINEFNGLNLSKFIQEAVTNLVDAKMKVSDVSAVAAMCSLFHQRYAEFTPLFKKNFSKNFDGIDCKDEDKSGNVSKLRTSLRLLGELVLDGVYGLDNGISLLKNFLQTIVSSDKTSFAYAAVILTIVRHCGEDIAGILPRKHRHWKEELRIELPLLNVINPDQQSIFLCLFKEYYEALSKHIVVSHKTLQNRERQNKQTIGLKGELPADRKEAFEKAQKTHEKLLTSLNSLSELLDEEMPDLPEDEQNESEDMGTVNVFTPLKGVEYDSETGLWEDEDTRTFYEKLEDLKEKVPQILFKESTTSTSSALQKKRSEKKKHVDRKLRHDINMADDDVMDFYDDVDDNFEQEVLGDDNEEEDPTVGGMAALAETYFQKLPTCVNRDFIDQASEEFLLKLNTKGNRKKLVRNLFTVNRTRLDLLPFYSRLVATLTPCLPEIAPDLVYLLKGSFLSHLRKKDQIHTEAKIKTVRFIGELTKFKVCPKAETLHCLKLLLDNFTHHNIDMACNLLETCGRFLYRSPESHPRMSALLEQMLRKKSAHAFDARHVTMIENAFYYCNPPERQKIQRKIRPPMHEYIRKLLYKDLSKTTTEKVLRQMRKLPWKEEKIKPYAVKCMINV
;
A
#
# COMPACT_ATOMS: atom_id res chain seq x y z
N MET A 1 0.31 -20.80 -63.47
CA MET A 1 1.53 -21.39 -64.08
C MET A 1 2.64 -21.32 -63.04
N SER A 2 3.46 -22.33 -62.78
CA SER A 2 3.32 -23.76 -63.11
C SER A 2 4.09 -24.63 -62.12
N SER A 3 3.59 -25.85 -61.93
CA SER A 3 4.06 -27.02 -61.16
C SER A 3 5.56 -27.36 -61.30
N LYS A 4 6.23 -28.18 -60.47
CA LYS A 4 5.87 -29.47 -59.80
C LYS A 4 6.67 -29.63 -58.48
N GLU A 5 6.14 -30.19 -57.39
CA GLU A 5 5.83 -31.62 -57.13
C GLU A 5 6.99 -32.63 -57.24
N LYS A 6 7.31 -33.27 -56.10
CA LYS A 6 7.46 -34.74 -55.97
C LYS A 6 7.41 -35.13 -54.48
N GLY A 7 6.65 -36.17 -54.15
CA GLY A 7 6.53 -36.71 -52.79
C GLY A 7 7.00 -38.16 -52.69
N GLY A 8 6.95 -38.72 -51.47
CA GLY A 8 7.27 -40.12 -51.20
C GLY A 8 6.70 -40.61 -49.87
N HIS A 9 5.92 -41.70 -49.91
CA HIS A 9 5.52 -42.51 -48.75
C HIS A 9 6.09 -43.92 -48.93
N GLY A 10 6.52 -44.57 -47.84
CA GLY A 10 7.02 -45.96 -47.88
C GLY A 10 7.11 -46.57 -46.48
N LYS A 11 6.31 -47.61 -46.22
CA LYS A 11 6.15 -48.25 -44.90
C LYS A 11 7.12 -49.43 -44.69
N GLY A 12 7.62 -49.59 -43.46
CA GLY A 12 8.01 -50.88 -42.87
C GLY A 12 9.28 -51.55 -43.44
N ASN A 13 9.68 -52.74 -42.96
CA ASN A 13 9.15 -53.50 -41.82
C ASN A 13 10.18 -54.58 -41.38
N TYR A 14 10.32 -54.86 -40.07
CA TYR A 14 10.79 -56.16 -39.50
C TYR A 14 12.27 -56.56 -39.85
N GLU A 15 12.94 -57.56 -39.26
CA GLU A 15 12.87 -58.26 -37.96
C GLU A 15 14.21 -58.98 -37.68
N LYS A 16 14.61 -59.09 -36.40
CA LYS A 16 14.93 -60.36 -35.68
C LYS A 16 15.48 -60.02 -34.27
N SER A 17 14.98 -60.51 -33.14
CA SER A 17 14.31 -61.77 -32.75
C SER A 17 15.24 -62.95 -32.53
N HIS A 18 15.30 -63.42 -31.26
CA HIS A 18 15.27 -64.83 -30.76
C HIS A 18 15.79 -64.87 -29.31
N ARG A 19 15.45 -65.81 -28.39
CA ARG A 19 14.41 -66.87 -28.18
C ARG A 19 14.57 -67.30 -26.68
N TYR A 20 13.68 -67.99 -25.95
CA TYR A 20 12.35 -68.63 -26.09
C TYR A 20 11.64 -68.45 -24.69
N SER A 21 10.59 -69.09 -24.17
CA SER A 21 9.60 -70.17 -24.49
C SER A 21 8.41 -69.95 -23.50
N SER A 22 7.12 -70.02 -23.85
CA SER A 22 6.25 -71.21 -24.02
C SER A 22 6.29 -72.25 -22.88
N GLU A 23 5.18 -72.71 -22.29
CA GLU A 23 3.75 -72.39 -22.51
C GLU A 23 2.81 -72.80 -21.33
N ARG A 24 1.60 -72.21 -21.33
CA ARG A 24 0.23 -72.75 -21.03
C ARG A 24 0.08 -74.16 -20.38
N LYS A 25 -0.97 -74.50 -19.61
CA LYS A 25 -2.22 -73.86 -19.11
C LYS A 25 -2.91 -74.80 -18.11
N ASN A 26 -3.82 -74.31 -17.26
CA ASN A 26 -5.14 -74.93 -17.09
C ASN A 26 -6.20 -74.01 -16.43
N LYS A 27 -7.48 -74.35 -16.65
CA LYS A 27 -8.74 -73.88 -16.01
C LYS A 27 -9.52 -75.14 -15.56
N PRO A 28 -10.65 -75.10 -14.81
CA PRO A 28 -11.53 -73.99 -14.35
C PRO A 28 -11.49 -73.85 -12.80
N GLY A 29 -12.37 -73.12 -12.08
CA GLY A 29 -13.40 -72.12 -12.45
C GLY A 29 -14.68 -72.22 -11.60
N ASN A 30 -15.52 -71.18 -11.72
CA ASN A 30 -16.84 -70.96 -11.08
C ASN A 30 -16.86 -70.39 -9.64
N GLN A 31 -17.97 -69.70 -9.32
CA GLN A 31 -18.28 -69.01 -8.06
C GLN A 31 -19.18 -69.88 -7.18
N ASP A 32 -19.02 -69.83 -5.84
CA ASP A 32 -20.10 -69.42 -4.90
C ASP A 32 -19.59 -69.31 -3.45
N LYS A 33 -20.34 -68.61 -2.56
CA LYS A 33 -20.20 -68.52 -1.09
C LYS A 33 -18.83 -67.94 -0.62
N ARG A 34 -18.70 -66.74 -0.06
CA ARG A 34 -19.57 -65.89 0.79
C ARG A 34 -19.79 -66.47 2.20
N LYS A 35 -19.28 -65.74 3.22
CA LYS A 35 -19.08 -66.08 4.65
C LYS A 35 -17.77 -66.85 4.95
N GLN A 36 -17.20 -66.59 6.14
CA GLN A 36 -15.99 -67.21 6.73
C GLN A 36 -14.62 -66.90 6.07
N SER A 37 -14.23 -65.62 6.08
CA SER A 37 -12.80 -65.22 6.08
C SER A 37 -12.48 -64.01 7.00
N SER A 38 -13.50 -63.38 7.60
CA SER A 38 -13.39 -62.15 8.41
C SER A 38 -13.04 -62.41 9.88
N SER A 39 -12.07 -63.27 10.18
CA SER A 39 -11.74 -63.67 11.56
C SER A 39 -10.25 -63.88 11.86
N GLU A 40 -9.37 -63.65 10.89
CA GLU A 40 -7.91 -63.76 11.08
C GLU A 40 -7.20 -62.40 10.97
N GLU A 41 -7.67 -61.49 10.11
CA GLU A 41 -7.08 -60.14 9.97
C GLU A 41 -7.26 -59.27 11.24
N GLU A 42 -8.38 -59.39 11.97
CA GLU A 42 -8.61 -58.66 13.24
C GLU A 42 -7.61 -59.01 14.36
N LYS A 43 -6.90 -60.15 14.27
CA LYS A 43 -5.88 -60.53 15.26
C LYS A 43 -4.49 -59.97 14.96
N ALA A 44 -4.24 -59.50 13.74
CA ALA A 44 -2.97 -58.86 13.38
C ALA A 44 -2.88 -57.41 13.93
N GLN A 45 -3.97 -56.64 13.84
CA GLN A 45 -3.93 -55.20 14.19
C GLN A 45 -3.88 -54.93 15.70
N LYS A 46 -4.33 -55.85 16.55
CA LYS A 46 -4.29 -55.71 18.03
C LYS A 46 -2.96 -56.10 18.70
N LYS A 47 -1.86 -56.22 17.93
CA LYS A 47 -0.53 -56.59 18.49
C LYS A 47 0.62 -55.60 18.26
N ASN A 48 0.41 -54.50 17.52
CA ASN A 48 1.42 -53.43 17.37
C ASN A 48 1.21 -52.21 18.29
N GLN A 49 0.08 -52.08 18.99
CA GLN A 49 -0.10 -51.09 20.06
C GLN A 49 0.46 -51.59 21.40
N LYS A 50 1.79 -51.83 21.46
CA LYS A 50 2.60 -51.87 22.69
C LYS A 50 4.09 -52.01 22.40
N LYS A 51 4.63 -51.06 21.63
CA LYS A 51 6.09 -50.83 21.52
C LYS A 51 6.42 -49.40 21.09
N GLU A 52 5.76 -48.43 21.71
CA GLU A 52 6.40 -47.13 21.91
C GLU A 52 7.54 -47.36 22.91
N GLU A 53 8.78 -47.28 22.42
CA GLU A 53 9.92 -47.10 23.31
C GLU A 53 9.78 -45.72 23.96
N PRO A 54 10.01 -45.58 25.28
CA PRO A 54 10.00 -44.26 25.89
C PRO A 54 11.16 -43.46 25.32
N VAL A 55 10.85 -42.50 24.43
CA VAL A 55 11.77 -41.41 24.10
C VAL A 55 12.27 -40.85 25.44
N PRO A 56 13.59 -40.78 25.69
CA PRO A 56 14.07 -40.46 27.02
C PRO A 56 13.54 -39.10 27.46
N LYS A 57 12.93 -39.00 28.65
CA LYS A 57 12.51 -37.69 29.20
C LYS A 57 13.67 -36.68 29.27
N GLN A 58 14.90 -37.20 29.31
CA GLN A 58 16.14 -36.44 29.18
C GLN A 58 16.26 -35.66 27.85
N SER A 59 15.76 -36.16 26.71
CA SER A 59 15.92 -35.47 25.42
C SER A 59 14.97 -34.29 25.25
N GLU A 60 13.73 -34.37 25.76
CA GLU A 60 12.83 -33.20 25.80
C GLU A 60 13.36 -32.14 26.78
N GLU A 61 13.86 -32.57 27.95
CA GLU A 61 14.46 -31.67 28.93
C GLU A 61 15.79 -31.04 28.44
N GLN A 62 16.56 -31.76 27.62
CA GLN A 62 17.74 -31.24 26.92
C GLN A 62 17.37 -30.25 25.82
N LEU A 63 16.40 -30.56 24.96
CA LEU A 63 15.92 -29.65 23.91
C LEU A 63 15.32 -28.36 24.49
N ALA A 64 14.63 -28.44 25.63
CA ALA A 64 14.15 -27.26 26.35
C ALA A 64 15.30 -26.38 26.86
N LYS A 65 16.34 -26.99 27.45
CA LYS A 65 17.54 -26.27 27.92
C LYS A 65 18.34 -25.68 26.78
N GLU A 66 18.51 -26.39 25.68
CA GLU A 66 19.17 -25.91 24.46
C GLU A 66 18.42 -24.72 23.85
N GLN A 67 17.08 -24.73 23.85
CA GLN A 67 16.26 -23.58 23.42
C GLN A 67 16.33 -22.39 24.39
N GLU A 68 16.46 -22.63 25.70
CA GLU A 68 16.68 -21.54 26.68
C GLU A 68 18.09 -20.95 26.54
N GLU A 69 19.10 -21.78 26.35
CA GLU A 69 20.49 -21.37 26.14
C GLU A 69 20.64 -20.58 24.84
N LEU A 70 20.01 -21.02 23.74
CA LEU A 70 19.94 -20.26 22.48
C LEU A 70 19.24 -18.90 22.63
N LYS A 71 18.20 -18.78 23.49
CA LYS A 71 17.57 -17.50 23.80
C LYS A 71 18.50 -16.58 24.60
N ARG A 72 19.17 -17.12 25.63
CA ARG A 72 20.17 -16.37 26.42
C ARG A 72 21.31 -15.87 25.54
N GLN A 73 21.85 -16.71 24.65
CA GLN A 73 22.87 -16.32 23.67
C GLN A 73 22.36 -15.23 22.71
N ALA A 74 21.13 -15.32 22.23
CA ALA A 74 20.53 -14.28 21.37
C ALA A 74 20.35 -12.94 22.11
N GLU A 75 19.90 -12.97 23.36
CA GLU A 75 19.81 -11.79 24.21
C GLU A 75 21.18 -11.19 24.55
N GLU A 76 22.22 -12.02 24.75
CA GLU A 76 23.59 -11.56 25.00
C GLU A 76 24.21 -10.96 23.73
N GLU A 77 24.01 -11.56 22.55
CA GLU A 77 24.38 -10.95 21.27
C GLU A 77 23.65 -9.61 21.05
N GLU A 78 22.38 -9.48 21.43
CA GLU A 78 21.63 -8.22 21.32
C GLU A 78 22.20 -7.14 22.25
N LYS A 79 22.42 -7.47 23.53
CA LYS A 79 23.03 -6.58 24.53
C LYS A 79 24.48 -6.19 24.16
N GLU A 80 25.24 -7.07 23.52
CA GLU A 80 26.58 -6.76 23.00
C GLU A 80 26.52 -5.80 21.80
N ARG A 81 25.60 -6.03 20.85
CA ARG A 81 25.37 -5.11 19.73
C ARG A 81 24.90 -3.73 20.18
N GLU A 82 24.07 -3.64 21.22
CA GLU A 82 23.68 -2.35 21.82
C GLU A 82 24.86 -1.63 22.47
N ARG A 83 25.71 -2.35 23.21
CA ARG A 83 26.95 -1.80 23.76
C ARG A 83 27.90 -1.28 22.68
N GLN A 84 28.09 -2.05 21.59
CA GLN A 84 28.93 -1.61 20.47
C GLN A 84 28.38 -0.35 19.79
N LYS A 85 27.06 -0.27 19.54
CA LYS A 85 26.42 0.95 19.01
C LYS A 85 26.67 2.15 19.92
N LEU A 86 26.51 1.98 21.24
CA LEU A 86 26.70 3.04 22.23
C LEU A 86 28.16 3.49 22.30
N GLU A 87 29.12 2.57 22.17
CA GLU A 87 30.55 2.90 22.13
C GLU A 87 30.95 3.60 20.82
N ASP A 88 30.46 3.13 19.67
CA ASP A 88 30.65 3.77 18.36
C ASP A 88 30.05 5.19 18.32
N GLU A 89 28.84 5.38 18.84
CA GLU A 89 28.18 6.69 18.96
C GLU A 89 28.93 7.61 19.94
N LYS A 90 29.34 7.10 21.10
CA LYS A 90 30.14 7.86 22.08
C LYS A 90 31.47 8.31 21.49
N LYS A 91 32.14 7.45 20.74
CA LYS A 91 33.35 7.79 19.99
C LYS A 91 33.05 8.90 18.97
N ALA A 92 32.03 8.73 18.13
CA ALA A 92 31.64 9.75 17.15
C ALA A 92 31.28 11.11 17.80
N ALA A 93 30.63 11.10 18.97
CA ALA A 93 30.34 12.30 19.74
C ALA A 93 31.63 12.98 20.27
N THR A 94 32.61 12.21 20.76
CA THR A 94 33.91 12.78 21.18
C THR A 94 34.74 13.34 20.02
N GLU A 95 34.75 12.68 18.87
CA GLU A 95 35.41 13.16 17.65
C GLU A 95 34.74 14.44 17.12
N ALA A 96 33.40 14.48 17.10
CA ALA A 96 32.63 15.66 16.72
C ALA A 96 32.89 16.84 17.69
N LYS A 97 32.94 16.58 19.00
CA LYS A 97 33.28 17.60 20.00
C LYS A 97 34.68 18.18 19.78
N SER A 98 35.71 17.34 19.62
CA SER A 98 37.07 17.81 19.38
C SER A 98 37.18 18.65 18.10
N SER A 99 36.46 18.28 17.04
CA SER A 99 36.39 19.04 15.79
C SER A 99 35.66 20.39 15.97
N ALA A 100 34.58 20.42 16.75
CA ALA A 100 33.86 21.64 17.10
C ALA A 100 34.69 22.59 17.98
N GLU A 101 35.49 22.07 18.92
CA GLU A 101 36.43 22.86 19.74
C GLU A 101 37.50 23.54 18.87
N GLU A 102 38.08 22.84 17.91
CA GLU A 102 39.01 23.42 16.93
C GLU A 102 38.31 24.46 16.02
N ARG A 103 37.12 24.14 15.50
CA ARG A 103 36.28 25.03 14.68
C ARG A 103 36.03 26.37 15.39
N VAL A 104 35.55 26.32 16.64
CA VAL A 104 35.25 27.50 17.47
C VAL A 104 36.53 28.29 17.77
N LYS A 105 37.61 27.63 18.20
CA LYS A 105 38.90 28.27 18.48
C LYS A 105 39.46 29.02 17.27
N ASN A 106 39.47 28.39 16.10
CA ASN A 106 39.99 29.00 14.87
C ASN A 106 39.11 30.15 14.38
N ARG A 107 37.77 30.03 14.49
CA ARG A 107 36.83 31.10 14.14
C ARG A 107 36.91 32.30 15.09
N LEU A 108 37.05 32.08 16.41
CA LEU A 108 37.25 33.17 17.37
C LEU A 108 38.55 33.95 17.10
N LYS A 109 39.65 33.26 16.77
CA LYS A 109 40.91 33.91 16.36
C LYS A 109 40.73 34.75 15.10
N LEU A 110 40.15 34.17 14.04
CA LEU A 110 39.90 34.88 12.78
C LEU A 110 38.98 36.10 12.99
N ARG A 111 37.98 35.97 13.86
CA ARG A 111 37.09 37.07 14.25
C ARG A 111 37.81 38.19 14.98
N GLN A 112 38.76 37.88 15.85
CA GLN A 112 39.58 38.88 16.52
C GLN A 112 40.47 39.63 15.51
N GLU A 113 41.11 38.91 14.58
CA GLU A 113 41.91 39.50 13.49
C GLU A 113 41.08 40.40 12.56
N ASN A 114 39.83 40.01 12.26
CA ASN A 114 38.88 40.80 11.48
C ASN A 114 38.28 41.99 12.26
N ALA A 115 38.17 41.92 13.58
CA ALA A 115 37.71 43.05 14.39
C ALA A 115 38.79 44.15 14.51
N ASP A 116 40.05 43.76 14.63
CA ASP A 116 41.18 44.65 14.93
C ASP A 116 41.86 45.27 13.69
N ILE A 117 41.11 45.34 12.56
CA ILE A 117 41.58 45.91 11.28
C ILE A 117 41.96 47.39 11.33
N ALA A 118 41.54 48.13 12.36
CA ALA A 118 41.93 49.53 12.55
C ALA A 118 43.41 49.65 12.95
N ASN A 119 43.92 48.68 13.72
CA ASN A 119 45.29 48.68 14.24
C ASN A 119 46.23 47.79 13.41
N ASN A 120 45.73 46.65 12.90
CA ASN A 120 46.56 45.65 12.22
C ASN A 120 46.71 45.83 10.69
N ARG A 121 46.14 46.88 10.10
CA ARG A 121 46.26 47.11 8.65
C ARG A 121 47.69 47.53 8.26
N PRO A 122 48.32 46.84 7.28
CA PRO A 122 49.69 47.14 6.90
C PRO A 122 49.84 48.51 6.23
N ASN A 123 50.97 49.17 6.48
CA ASN A 123 51.32 50.47 5.89
C ASN A 123 51.95 50.35 4.48
N GLU A 124 52.19 51.47 3.80
CA GLU A 124 52.83 51.47 2.47
C GLU A 124 54.18 50.72 2.43
N GLY A 125 54.95 50.74 3.51
CA GLY A 125 56.26 50.09 3.61
C GLY A 125 56.19 48.57 3.55
N PHE A 126 55.03 47.98 3.88
CA PHE A 126 54.72 46.58 3.62
C PHE A 126 54.43 46.34 2.13
N PHE A 127 53.51 47.11 1.53
CA PHE A 127 53.12 46.94 0.13
C PHE A 127 54.27 47.14 -0.87
N LYS A 128 55.24 48.01 -0.55
CA LYS A 128 56.47 48.21 -1.34
C LYS A 128 57.39 46.98 -1.40
N LYS A 129 57.19 45.97 -0.54
CA LYS A 129 57.92 44.70 -0.54
C LYS A 129 57.20 43.57 -1.32
N LEU A 130 55.97 43.80 -1.76
CA LEU A 130 55.13 42.78 -2.39
C LEU A 130 55.10 42.90 -3.92
N ASP A 131 54.91 41.76 -4.59
CA ASP A 131 54.95 41.69 -6.04
C ASP A 131 53.74 42.41 -6.65
N SER A 132 54.05 43.53 -7.31
CA SER A 132 53.09 44.43 -7.94
C SER A 132 52.97 44.19 -9.46
N SER A 133 53.50 43.08 -9.98
CA SER A 133 53.49 42.80 -11.43
C SER A 133 52.08 42.49 -11.94
N MET A 134 51.70 43.16 -13.04
CA MET A 134 50.38 42.98 -13.66
C MET A 134 50.08 41.51 -13.97
N LYS A 135 51.06 40.78 -14.51
CA LYS A 135 50.91 39.38 -14.91
C LYS A 135 50.51 38.48 -13.73
N LYS A 136 51.24 38.54 -12.61
CA LYS A 136 50.92 37.69 -11.44
C LYS A 136 49.60 38.08 -10.79
N ASN A 137 49.36 39.38 -10.59
CA ASN A 137 48.15 39.87 -9.94
C ASN A 137 46.88 39.54 -10.75
N THR A 138 46.85 39.80 -12.07
CA THR A 138 45.73 39.39 -12.93
C THR A 138 45.58 37.87 -13.03
N THR A 139 46.67 37.08 -13.00
CA THR A 139 46.56 35.61 -12.93
C THR A 139 45.95 35.15 -11.62
N PHE A 140 46.39 35.70 -10.48
CA PHE A 140 45.84 35.38 -9.16
C PHE A 140 44.35 35.72 -9.06
N VAL A 141 43.96 36.93 -9.45
CA VAL A 141 42.57 37.39 -9.42
C VAL A 141 41.65 36.51 -10.26
N LYS A 142 42.11 36.02 -11.41
CA LYS A 142 41.36 35.07 -12.24
C LYS A 142 41.20 33.68 -11.60
N LYS A 143 42.14 33.23 -10.75
CA LYS A 143 41.98 31.97 -9.99
C LYS A 143 40.83 32.05 -8.99
N LEU A 144 40.57 33.22 -8.39
CA LEU A 144 39.52 33.40 -7.37
C LEU A 144 38.13 33.00 -7.86
N ARG A 145 37.83 33.18 -9.16
CA ARG A 145 36.52 32.84 -9.76
C ARG A 145 36.22 31.33 -9.80
N THR A 146 37.26 30.51 -9.69
CA THR A 146 37.18 29.04 -9.73
C THR A 146 37.95 28.41 -8.56
N MET A 147 38.06 29.13 -7.44
CA MET A 147 38.70 28.62 -6.23
C MET A 147 37.90 27.45 -5.64
N THR A 148 38.63 26.49 -5.08
CA THR A 148 38.11 25.32 -4.37
C THR A 148 38.80 25.14 -3.02
N GLU A 149 38.20 24.40 -2.09
CA GLU A 149 38.78 24.18 -0.75
C GLU A 149 40.21 23.60 -0.82
N GLN A 150 40.48 22.73 -1.79
CA GLN A 150 41.81 22.13 -2.04
C GLN A 150 42.89 23.14 -2.44
N GLN A 151 42.50 24.32 -2.94
CA GLN A 151 43.43 25.36 -3.39
C GLN A 151 43.67 26.43 -2.31
N ARG A 152 42.91 26.41 -1.21
CA ARG A 152 42.91 27.42 -0.14
C ARG A 152 44.32 27.81 0.28
N ASP A 153 45.10 26.87 0.79
CA ASP A 153 46.41 27.16 1.39
C ASP A 153 47.44 27.64 0.34
N SER A 154 47.34 27.16 -0.90
CA SER A 154 48.15 27.64 -2.03
C SER A 154 47.79 29.09 -2.41
N LEU A 155 46.50 29.42 -2.46
CA LEU A 155 46.03 30.77 -2.78
C LEU A 155 46.29 31.76 -1.64
N ILE A 156 46.25 31.34 -0.38
CA ILE A 156 46.70 32.14 0.77
C ILE A 156 48.19 32.47 0.65
N ASN A 157 49.02 31.48 0.27
CA ASN A 157 50.45 31.70 0.05
C ASN A 157 50.73 32.62 -1.14
N GLU A 158 50.01 32.49 -2.26
CA GLU A 158 50.09 33.44 -3.38
C GLU A 158 49.64 34.86 -2.98
N PHE A 159 48.49 34.99 -2.32
CA PHE A 159 47.96 36.26 -1.82
C PHE A 159 48.96 37.00 -0.92
N ASN A 160 49.64 36.26 -0.04
CA ASN A 160 50.57 36.84 0.91
C ASN A 160 51.73 37.59 0.22
N GLY A 161 52.20 37.12 -0.93
CA GLY A 161 53.28 37.74 -1.70
C GLY A 161 52.85 38.85 -2.68
N LEU A 162 51.55 39.15 -2.85
CA LEU A 162 51.02 40.01 -3.91
C LEU A 162 50.49 41.36 -3.40
N ASN A 163 50.75 42.43 -4.17
CA ASN A 163 50.20 43.77 -3.94
C ASN A 163 48.93 43.99 -4.80
N LEU A 164 47.79 43.57 -4.28
CA LEU A 164 46.51 43.59 -5.00
C LEU A 164 45.79 44.94 -4.91
N SER A 165 46.43 45.99 -4.36
CA SER A 165 45.82 47.32 -4.15
C SER A 165 45.20 47.93 -5.41
N LYS A 166 45.78 47.68 -6.60
CA LYS A 166 45.24 48.15 -7.90
C LYS A 166 44.20 47.22 -8.52
N PHE A 167 43.89 46.10 -7.88
CA PHE A 167 43.09 44.98 -8.41
C PHE A 167 41.86 44.65 -7.57
N ILE A 168 41.59 45.38 -6.48
CA ILE A 168 40.50 45.06 -5.53
C ILE A 168 39.13 44.96 -6.23
N GLN A 169 38.83 45.85 -7.18
CA GLN A 169 37.59 45.78 -7.98
C GLN A 169 37.50 44.50 -8.84
N GLU A 170 38.60 44.06 -9.46
CA GLU A 170 38.66 42.83 -10.26
C GLU A 170 38.56 41.59 -9.34
N ALA A 171 39.21 41.62 -8.17
CA ALA A 171 39.15 40.57 -7.15
C ALA A 171 37.73 40.39 -6.60
N VAL A 172 37.07 41.48 -6.18
CA VAL A 172 35.67 41.48 -5.74
C VAL A 172 34.76 40.91 -6.83
N THR A 173 34.93 41.34 -8.08
CA THR A 173 34.10 40.85 -9.19
C THR A 173 34.27 39.34 -9.39
N ASN A 174 35.50 38.83 -9.40
CA ASN A 174 35.75 37.40 -9.55
C ASN A 174 35.26 36.56 -8.36
N LEU A 175 35.31 37.09 -7.13
CA LEU A 175 34.77 36.41 -5.93
C LEU A 175 33.23 36.38 -5.90
N VAL A 176 32.56 37.47 -6.31
CA VAL A 176 31.09 37.55 -6.36
C VAL A 176 30.49 36.68 -7.48
N ASP A 177 31.20 36.56 -8.61
CA ASP A 177 30.85 35.70 -9.75
C ASP A 177 31.37 34.25 -9.64
N ALA A 178 31.99 33.87 -8.52
CA ALA A 178 32.59 32.56 -8.37
C ALA A 178 31.52 31.45 -8.33
N LYS A 179 31.62 30.47 -9.24
CA LYS A 179 30.74 29.29 -9.28
C LYS A 179 31.20 28.21 -8.29
N MET A 180 31.29 28.59 -7.02
CA MET A 180 31.67 27.74 -5.89
C MET A 180 30.62 26.64 -5.61
N LYS A 181 31.06 25.48 -5.09
CA LYS A 181 30.16 24.51 -4.45
C LYS A 181 30.00 24.88 -2.98
N VAL A 182 29.04 24.23 -2.29
CA VAL A 182 28.88 24.34 -0.83
C VAL A 182 30.17 23.92 -0.08
N SER A 183 30.96 22.98 -0.62
CA SER A 183 32.26 22.58 -0.05
C SER A 183 33.31 23.68 -0.06
N ASP A 184 33.24 24.63 -1.00
CA ASP A 184 34.30 25.60 -1.27
C ASP A 184 34.07 26.95 -0.55
N VAL A 185 32.93 27.10 0.14
CA VAL A 185 32.49 28.36 0.76
C VAL A 185 33.46 28.84 1.84
N SER A 186 34.07 27.94 2.62
CA SER A 186 34.95 28.33 3.73
C SER A 186 36.32 28.82 3.25
N ALA A 187 36.90 28.25 2.19
CA ALA A 187 38.04 28.88 1.49
C ALA A 187 37.71 30.27 0.93
N VAL A 188 36.48 30.50 0.45
CA VAL A 188 36.03 31.85 0.02
C VAL A 188 35.90 32.80 1.22
N ALA A 189 35.32 32.36 2.35
CA ALA A 189 35.24 33.15 3.58
C ALA A 189 36.61 33.52 4.15
N ALA A 190 37.56 32.57 4.15
CA ALA A 190 38.94 32.79 4.55
C ALA A 190 39.66 33.82 3.64
N MET A 191 39.52 33.70 2.32
CA MET A 191 40.08 34.71 1.40
C MET A 191 39.43 36.08 1.56
N CYS A 192 38.11 36.16 1.73
CA CYS A 192 37.41 37.42 2.01
C CYS A 192 37.86 38.06 3.32
N SER A 193 38.17 37.27 4.36
CA SER A 193 38.77 37.76 5.61
C SER A 193 40.17 38.33 5.36
N LEU A 194 41.05 37.62 4.66
CA LEU A 194 42.40 38.11 4.32
C LEU A 194 42.37 39.40 3.47
N PHE A 195 41.44 39.51 2.53
CA PHE A 195 41.23 40.74 1.76
C PHE A 195 40.72 41.90 2.65
N HIS A 196 39.78 41.63 3.55
CA HIS A 196 39.25 42.59 4.53
C HIS A 196 40.33 43.09 5.50
N GLN A 197 41.17 42.19 6.00
CA GLN A 197 42.32 42.51 6.87
C GLN A 197 43.33 43.40 6.15
N ARG A 198 43.67 43.09 4.89
CA ARG A 198 44.74 43.78 4.16
C ARG A 198 44.30 45.07 3.44
N TYR A 199 43.06 45.17 2.95
CA TYR A 199 42.65 46.24 2.04
C TYR A 199 41.34 46.92 2.48
N ALA A 200 41.40 48.23 2.79
CA ALA A 200 40.25 48.97 3.32
C ALA A 200 39.05 49.05 2.37
N GLU A 201 39.30 49.16 1.06
CA GLU A 201 38.25 49.28 0.03
C GLU A 201 37.48 47.98 -0.21
N PHE A 202 38.02 46.82 0.21
CA PHE A 202 37.45 45.52 -0.13
C PHE A 202 36.03 45.33 0.38
N THR A 203 35.79 45.47 1.68
CA THR A 203 34.47 45.15 2.28
C THR A 203 33.33 46.06 1.77
N PRO A 204 33.50 47.38 1.60
CA PRO A 204 32.47 48.23 0.98
C PRO A 204 32.14 47.80 -0.46
N LEU A 205 33.15 47.54 -1.30
CA LEU A 205 32.96 47.10 -2.68
C LEU A 205 32.34 45.70 -2.76
N PHE A 206 32.81 44.79 -1.91
CA PHE A 206 32.29 43.43 -1.80
C PHE A 206 30.83 43.45 -1.34
N LYS A 207 30.47 44.16 -0.27
CA LYS A 207 29.06 44.32 0.16
C LYS A 207 28.18 44.85 -0.98
N LYS A 208 28.61 45.92 -1.66
CA LYS A 208 27.85 46.55 -2.76
C LYS A 208 27.60 45.61 -3.94
N ASN A 209 28.58 44.80 -4.32
CA ASN A 209 28.45 43.87 -5.45
C ASN A 209 27.78 42.54 -5.04
N PHE A 210 28.09 42.02 -3.84
CA PHE A 210 27.58 40.75 -3.34
C PHE A 210 26.10 40.81 -2.96
N SER A 211 25.57 41.95 -2.52
CA SER A 211 24.12 42.12 -2.34
C SER A 211 23.31 41.76 -3.60
N LYS A 212 23.88 41.96 -4.80
CA LYS A 212 23.23 41.62 -6.07
C LYS A 212 23.06 40.12 -6.30
N ASN A 213 23.73 39.27 -5.52
CA ASN A 213 23.49 37.83 -5.54
C ASN A 213 22.13 37.45 -4.92
N PHE A 214 21.46 38.41 -4.29
CA PHE A 214 20.13 38.30 -3.70
C PHE A 214 19.07 39.14 -4.47
N ASP A 215 19.45 39.79 -5.58
CA ASP A 215 18.48 40.44 -6.48
C ASP A 215 17.58 39.37 -7.12
N GLY A 216 16.27 39.62 -7.21
CA GLY A 216 15.33 38.68 -7.84
C GLY A 216 14.99 37.44 -6.99
N ILE A 217 14.98 37.56 -5.66
CA ILE A 217 14.35 36.57 -4.76
C ILE A 217 12.83 36.55 -4.98
N ASP A 218 12.21 37.73 -5.07
CA ASP A 218 10.76 37.92 -5.27
C ASP A 218 10.31 37.70 -6.74
N CYS A 219 10.93 36.75 -7.44
CA CYS A 219 10.55 36.37 -8.81
C CYS A 219 9.42 35.32 -8.84
N LYS A 220 8.88 35.04 -10.03
CA LYS A 220 7.85 34.02 -10.20
C LYS A 220 8.41 32.63 -9.87
N ASP A 221 7.54 31.73 -9.40
CA ASP A 221 7.93 30.38 -8.95
C ASP A 221 8.69 29.55 -10.01
N GLU A 222 8.48 29.82 -11.31
CA GLU A 222 9.23 29.20 -12.41
C GLU A 222 10.70 29.67 -12.44
N ASP A 223 10.94 30.98 -12.32
CA ASP A 223 12.25 31.63 -12.37
C ASP A 223 13.12 31.31 -11.14
N LYS A 224 12.49 31.16 -9.97
CA LYS A 224 13.18 30.85 -8.69
C LYS A 224 14.15 29.67 -8.82
N SER A 225 13.78 28.67 -9.63
CA SER A 225 14.52 27.43 -9.86
C SER A 225 15.96 27.64 -10.37
N GLY A 226 16.21 28.70 -11.14
CA GLY A 226 17.55 29.04 -11.64
C GLY A 226 18.48 29.61 -10.57
N ASN A 227 17.93 30.36 -9.61
CA ASN A 227 18.70 31.11 -8.61
C ASN A 227 19.12 30.26 -7.39
N VAL A 228 18.42 29.15 -7.11
CA VAL A 228 18.59 28.31 -5.91
C VAL A 228 20.06 27.98 -5.62
N SER A 229 20.83 27.54 -6.61
CA SER A 229 22.22 27.13 -6.35
C SER A 229 23.18 28.29 -6.06
N LYS A 230 22.89 29.52 -6.53
CA LYS A 230 23.70 30.71 -6.25
C LYS A 230 23.30 31.33 -4.91
N LEU A 231 22.00 31.38 -4.61
CA LEU A 231 21.47 31.79 -3.30
C LEU A 231 21.98 30.88 -2.18
N ARG A 232 21.99 29.55 -2.40
CA ARG A 232 22.46 28.56 -1.42
C ARG A 232 23.90 28.78 -0.95
N THR A 233 24.82 29.08 -1.86
CA THR A 233 26.21 29.37 -1.50
C THR A 233 26.39 30.80 -1.02
N SER A 234 25.68 31.78 -1.59
CA SER A 234 25.76 33.19 -1.18
C SER A 234 25.22 33.41 0.24
N LEU A 235 24.10 32.78 0.62
CA LEU A 235 23.55 32.91 1.97
C LEU A 235 24.45 32.25 3.02
N ARG A 236 25.01 31.06 2.72
CA ARG A 236 26.00 30.42 3.61
C ARG A 236 27.26 31.29 3.75
N LEU A 237 27.81 31.80 2.64
CA LEU A 237 28.97 32.70 2.66
C LEU A 237 28.68 33.96 3.47
N LEU A 238 27.48 34.54 3.36
CA LEU A 238 27.07 35.66 4.20
C LEU A 238 27.06 35.28 5.69
N GLY A 239 26.49 34.12 6.04
CA GLY A 239 26.53 33.58 7.40
C GLY A 239 27.96 33.45 7.95
N GLU A 240 28.86 32.83 7.20
CA GLU A 240 30.26 32.70 7.61
C GLU A 240 30.94 34.06 7.75
N LEU A 241 30.77 35.00 6.81
CA LEU A 241 31.36 36.35 6.91
C LEU A 241 30.83 37.18 8.09
N VAL A 242 29.60 36.94 8.57
CA VAL A 242 29.04 37.57 9.78
C VAL A 242 29.63 36.95 11.05
N LEU A 243 29.77 35.62 11.10
CA LEU A 243 30.39 34.90 12.20
C LEU A 243 31.91 35.16 12.30
N ASP A 244 32.58 35.26 11.17
CA ASP A 244 33.99 35.65 11.05
C ASP A 244 34.20 37.17 11.25
N GLY A 245 33.13 37.97 11.34
CA GLY A 245 33.16 39.37 11.77
C GLY A 245 33.42 40.43 10.70
N VAL A 246 33.57 40.04 9.42
CA VAL A 246 33.99 40.90 8.29
C VAL A 246 33.10 42.13 8.07
N TYR A 247 31.83 42.10 8.49
CA TYR A 247 30.90 43.22 8.37
C TYR A 247 30.66 44.01 9.68
N GLY A 248 31.29 43.63 10.79
CA GLY A 248 30.85 43.99 12.14
C GLY A 248 29.60 43.20 12.56
N LEU A 249 29.34 43.09 13.87
CA LEU A 249 28.28 42.21 14.40
C LEU A 249 26.87 42.67 13.99
N ASP A 250 26.41 43.83 14.44
CA ASP A 250 25.03 44.27 14.23
C ASP A 250 24.72 44.56 12.75
N ASN A 251 25.69 45.16 12.04
CA ASN A 251 25.62 45.39 10.60
C ASN A 251 25.57 44.08 9.80
N GLY A 252 26.24 43.03 10.27
CA GLY A 252 26.22 41.70 9.69
C GLY A 252 24.90 40.96 9.96
N ILE A 253 24.46 40.94 11.22
CA ILE A 253 23.19 40.37 11.67
C ILE A 253 22.03 41.00 10.91
N SER A 254 21.97 42.34 10.85
CA SER A 254 20.91 43.07 10.13
C SER A 254 20.89 42.71 8.65
N LEU A 255 22.05 42.66 7.99
CA LEU A 255 22.15 42.28 6.58
C LEU A 255 21.68 40.83 6.32
N LEU A 256 22.10 39.89 7.16
CA LEU A 256 21.70 38.49 7.04
C LEU A 256 20.21 38.27 7.35
N LYS A 257 19.69 38.92 8.42
CA LYS A 257 18.28 38.89 8.77
C LYS A 257 17.43 39.38 7.61
N ASN A 258 17.77 40.51 7.02
CA ASN A 258 16.97 41.10 5.94
C ASN A 258 16.87 40.15 4.73
N PHE A 259 18.00 39.61 4.25
CA PHE A 259 17.96 38.66 3.13
C PHE A 259 17.26 37.34 3.48
N LEU A 260 17.45 36.80 4.70
CA LEU A 260 16.73 35.60 5.14
C LEU A 260 15.22 35.85 5.21
N GLN A 261 14.80 37.00 5.76
CA GLN A 261 13.41 37.39 5.88
C GLN A 261 12.75 37.60 4.51
N THR A 262 13.45 38.16 3.52
CA THR A 262 12.97 38.20 2.12
C THR A 262 12.79 36.79 1.55
N ILE A 263 13.78 35.90 1.72
CA ILE A 263 13.68 34.50 1.24
C ILE A 263 12.46 33.80 1.85
N VAL A 264 12.30 33.83 3.17
CA VAL A 264 11.15 33.23 3.88
C VAL A 264 9.82 33.88 3.48
N SER A 265 9.80 35.20 3.26
CA SER A 265 8.59 35.92 2.84
C SER A 265 8.16 35.61 1.40
N SER A 266 9.14 35.38 0.51
CA SER A 266 8.93 35.13 -0.93
C SER A 266 8.46 33.71 -1.25
N ASP A 267 8.73 32.73 -0.38
CA ASP A 267 8.75 31.32 -0.71
C ASP A 267 7.67 30.51 0.02
N LYS A 268 6.43 31.01 -0.04
CA LYS A 268 5.25 30.47 0.66
C LYS A 268 4.40 29.49 -0.16
N THR A 269 4.71 29.30 -1.44
CA THR A 269 3.92 28.51 -2.40
C THR A 269 4.67 27.30 -2.95
N SER A 270 5.84 27.51 -3.55
CA SER A 270 6.61 26.47 -4.24
C SER A 270 7.71 25.84 -3.38
N PHE A 271 8.13 26.51 -2.31
CA PHE A 271 9.23 26.11 -1.42
C PHE A 271 10.56 25.86 -2.17
N ALA A 272 10.78 26.62 -3.25
CA ALA A 272 11.94 26.48 -4.13
C ALA A 272 13.27 26.77 -3.42
N TYR A 273 13.24 27.51 -2.31
CA TYR A 273 14.40 27.86 -1.51
C TYR A 273 14.60 26.96 -0.27
N ALA A 274 13.87 25.85 -0.13
CA ALA A 274 14.04 24.93 1.01
C ALA A 274 15.50 24.41 1.13
N ALA A 275 16.16 24.16 0.00
CA ALA A 275 17.57 23.77 -0.04
C ALA A 275 18.55 24.92 0.29
N VAL A 276 18.12 26.19 0.21
CA VAL A 276 18.86 27.38 0.67
C VAL A 276 18.76 27.47 2.18
N ILE A 277 17.54 27.41 2.73
CA ILE A 277 17.27 27.44 4.18
C ILE A 277 18.00 26.30 4.90
N LEU A 278 17.84 25.06 4.42
CA LEU A 278 18.55 23.90 4.96
C LEU A 278 20.09 24.06 4.98
N THR A 279 20.66 24.79 4.02
CA THR A 279 22.12 24.98 3.97
C THR A 279 22.60 26.00 5.00
N ILE A 280 21.87 27.11 5.23
CA ILE A 280 22.24 28.07 6.28
C ILE A 280 22.00 27.49 7.67
N VAL A 281 20.90 26.76 7.89
CA VAL A 281 20.61 26.05 9.15
C VAL A 281 21.72 25.02 9.45
N ARG A 282 22.08 24.16 8.49
CA ARG A 282 23.10 23.10 8.67
C ARG A 282 24.51 23.63 8.94
N HIS A 283 24.92 24.75 8.35
CA HIS A 283 26.30 25.22 8.41
C HIS A 283 26.54 26.38 9.38
N CYS A 284 25.50 27.12 9.76
CA CYS A 284 25.62 28.29 10.64
C CYS A 284 24.49 28.39 11.67
N GLY A 285 23.47 27.54 11.66
CA GLY A 285 22.29 27.65 12.53
C GLY A 285 22.60 27.51 14.02
N GLU A 286 23.59 26.68 14.38
CA GLU A 286 24.06 26.55 15.78
C GLU A 286 24.53 27.91 16.32
N ASP A 287 25.40 28.61 15.59
CA ASP A 287 25.97 29.89 16.01
C ASP A 287 24.99 31.07 15.84
N ILE A 288 24.17 31.05 14.78
CA ILE A 288 23.31 32.19 14.35
C ILE A 288 21.91 32.16 14.97
N ALA A 289 21.36 30.99 15.26
CA ALA A 289 20.01 30.83 15.80
C ALA A 289 19.95 30.02 17.10
N GLY A 290 21.10 29.60 17.66
CA GLY A 290 21.16 28.85 18.91
C GLY A 290 20.50 27.46 18.82
N ILE A 291 20.39 26.89 17.61
CA ILE A 291 19.69 25.62 17.42
C ILE A 291 20.50 24.48 18.06
N LEU A 292 19.80 23.53 18.67
CA LEU A 292 20.37 22.29 19.19
C LEU A 292 19.77 21.12 18.38
N PRO A 293 20.49 20.60 17.36
CA PRO A 293 20.01 19.46 16.57
C PRO A 293 19.69 18.25 17.45
N ARG A 294 18.68 17.46 17.09
CA ARG A 294 18.20 16.30 17.86
C ARG A 294 19.33 15.35 18.27
N LYS A 295 20.32 15.15 17.39
CA LYS A 295 21.50 14.34 17.67
C LYS A 295 22.42 14.95 18.75
N HIS A 296 22.65 16.27 18.68
CA HIS A 296 23.48 16.98 19.66
C HIS A 296 22.78 17.09 21.02
N ARG A 297 21.45 17.16 21.02
CA ARG A 297 20.61 17.02 22.22
C ARG A 297 20.78 15.63 22.86
N HIS A 298 20.61 14.55 22.08
CA HIS A 298 20.81 13.17 22.55
C HIS A 298 22.21 12.95 23.14
N TRP A 299 23.27 13.47 22.49
CA TRP A 299 24.63 13.43 23.01
C TRP A 299 24.81 14.21 24.33
N LYS A 300 24.10 15.34 24.51
CA LYS A 300 24.12 16.12 25.75
C LYS A 300 23.36 15.43 26.89
N GLU A 301 22.21 14.83 26.59
CA GLU A 301 21.32 14.21 27.59
C GLU A 301 21.83 12.83 28.02
N GLU A 302 22.05 11.89 27.09
CA GLU A 302 22.46 10.51 27.39
C GLU A 302 23.97 10.37 27.63
N LEU A 303 24.79 10.87 26.70
CA LEU A 303 26.25 10.68 26.76
C LEU A 303 26.96 11.72 27.64
N ARG A 304 26.27 12.82 28.01
CA ARG A 304 26.81 13.99 28.70
C ARG A 304 27.95 14.68 27.95
N ILE A 305 27.92 14.61 26.62
CA ILE A 305 28.88 15.23 25.70
C ILE A 305 28.24 16.46 25.06
N GLU A 306 28.54 17.63 25.62
CA GLU A 306 28.14 18.92 25.04
C GLU A 306 29.20 19.47 24.08
N LEU A 307 28.76 19.91 22.89
CA LEU A 307 29.58 20.56 21.86
C LEU A 307 29.70 22.07 22.15
N PRO A 308 30.85 22.70 21.88
CA PRO A 308 31.02 24.14 22.04
C PRO A 308 30.28 24.93 20.95
N LEU A 309 29.65 26.03 21.37
CA LEU A 309 29.05 27.04 20.52
C LEU A 309 29.95 28.28 20.43
N LEU A 310 29.87 29.04 19.34
CA LEU A 310 30.69 30.25 19.17
C LEU A 310 30.30 31.40 20.12
N ASN A 311 29.03 31.45 20.57
CA ASN A 311 28.48 32.43 21.51
C ASN A 311 28.77 33.91 21.17
N VAL A 312 28.83 34.22 19.87
CA VAL A 312 29.12 35.56 19.31
C VAL A 312 27.87 36.39 19.04
N ILE A 313 26.72 35.75 18.85
CA ILE A 313 25.41 36.38 18.65
C ILE A 313 24.61 36.14 19.93
N ASN A 314 23.93 37.16 20.47
CA ASN A 314 23.25 37.03 21.75
C ASN A 314 21.92 36.24 21.62
N PRO A 315 21.37 35.66 22.71
CA PRO A 315 20.15 34.86 22.65
C PRO A 315 18.94 35.59 22.04
N ASP A 316 18.81 36.90 22.30
CA ASP A 316 17.72 37.70 21.75
C ASP A 316 17.81 37.80 20.21
N GLN A 317 19.00 38.04 19.68
CA GLN A 317 19.28 38.05 18.23
C GLN A 317 19.13 36.64 17.63
N GLN A 318 19.59 35.60 18.33
CA GLN A 318 19.42 34.20 17.90
C GLN A 318 17.93 33.82 17.80
N SER A 319 17.10 34.27 18.74
CA SER A 319 15.65 33.99 18.73
C SER A 319 14.95 34.49 17.46
N ILE A 320 15.42 35.58 16.86
CA ILE A 320 14.86 36.14 15.62
C ILE A 320 15.14 35.21 14.44
N PHE A 321 16.36 34.65 14.35
CA PHE A 321 16.70 33.68 13.31
C PHE A 321 16.00 32.33 13.53
N LEU A 322 15.91 31.87 14.78
CA LEU A 322 15.15 30.67 15.15
C LEU A 322 13.66 30.80 14.75
N CYS A 323 13.04 31.94 15.01
CA CYS A 323 11.68 32.24 14.62
C CYS A 323 11.48 32.15 13.10
N LEU A 324 12.36 32.76 12.31
CA LEU A 324 12.32 32.67 10.83
C LEU A 324 12.51 31.24 10.32
N PHE A 325 13.36 30.43 10.96
CA PHE A 325 13.54 29.02 10.61
C PHE A 325 12.32 28.16 10.98
N LYS A 326 11.69 28.40 12.13
CA LYS A 326 10.45 27.71 12.55
C LYS A 326 9.24 28.11 11.71
N GLU A 327 9.06 29.40 11.38
CA GLU A 327 8.01 29.88 10.46
C GLU A 327 8.11 29.16 9.10
N TYR A 328 9.33 29.08 8.54
CA TYR A 328 9.58 28.37 7.28
C TYR A 328 9.35 26.86 7.40
N TYR A 329 9.76 26.24 8.52
CA TYR A 329 9.53 24.82 8.78
C TYR A 329 8.04 24.49 8.85
N GLU A 330 7.25 25.24 9.63
CA GLU A 330 5.80 25.08 9.72
C GLU A 330 5.11 25.24 8.35
N ALA A 331 5.50 26.26 7.59
CA ALA A 331 4.94 26.52 6.26
C ALA A 331 5.27 25.37 5.29
N LEU A 332 6.50 24.87 5.30
CA LEU A 332 6.93 23.73 4.49
C LEU A 332 6.22 22.44 4.90
N SER A 333 6.03 22.18 6.20
CA SER A 333 5.28 21.03 6.72
C SER A 333 3.83 21.04 6.22
N LYS A 334 3.13 22.18 6.36
CA LYS A 334 1.76 22.36 5.90
C LYS A 334 1.65 22.17 4.38
N HIS A 335 2.61 22.69 3.62
CA HIS A 335 2.69 22.45 2.18
C HIS A 335 2.99 20.98 1.82
N ILE A 336 3.86 20.28 2.55
CA ILE A 336 4.18 18.88 2.31
C ILE A 336 2.95 17.98 2.48
N VAL A 337 2.13 18.17 3.51
CA VAL A 337 0.90 17.38 3.71
C VAL A 337 -0.11 17.60 2.57
N VAL A 338 -0.31 18.85 2.17
CA VAL A 338 -1.18 19.20 1.02
C VAL A 338 -0.62 18.65 -0.29
N SER A 339 0.69 18.75 -0.50
CA SER A 339 1.42 18.20 -1.65
C SER A 339 1.29 16.67 -1.72
N HIS A 340 1.40 15.96 -0.59
CA HIS A 340 1.25 14.51 -0.49
C HIS A 340 -0.14 14.07 -0.94
N LYS A 341 -1.19 14.63 -0.30
CA LYS A 341 -2.59 14.37 -0.66
C LYS A 341 -2.92 14.71 -2.11
N THR A 342 -2.27 15.73 -2.67
CA THR A 342 -2.41 16.12 -4.07
C THR A 342 -1.72 15.12 -5.02
N LEU A 343 -0.59 14.55 -4.61
CA LEU A 343 0.11 13.50 -5.36
C LEU A 343 -0.71 12.20 -5.38
N GLN A 344 -1.19 11.74 -4.23
CA GLN A 344 -2.07 10.56 -4.08
C GLN A 344 -3.32 10.68 -4.98
N ASN A 345 -4.03 11.82 -4.90
CA ASN A 345 -5.20 12.08 -5.75
C ASN A 345 -4.86 12.05 -7.26
N ARG A 346 -3.71 12.59 -7.67
CA ARG A 346 -3.26 12.52 -9.06
C ARG A 346 -2.88 11.09 -9.47
N GLU A 347 -2.32 10.31 -8.56
CA GLU A 347 -1.97 8.91 -8.82
C GLU A 347 -3.22 8.05 -9.04
N ARG A 348 -4.20 8.12 -8.12
CA ARG A 348 -5.51 7.43 -8.27
C ARG A 348 -6.19 7.82 -9.59
N GLN A 349 -6.23 9.11 -9.93
CA GLN A 349 -6.75 9.57 -11.22
C GLN A 349 -5.94 9.08 -12.43
N ASN A 350 -4.62 8.89 -12.30
CA ASN A 350 -3.77 8.34 -13.36
C ASN A 350 -4.04 6.84 -13.56
N LYS A 351 -4.11 6.06 -12.47
CA LYS A 351 -4.49 4.64 -12.48
C LYS A 351 -5.86 4.42 -13.12
N GLN A 352 -6.87 5.22 -12.74
CA GLN A 352 -8.19 5.24 -13.40
C GLN A 352 -8.11 5.57 -14.90
N THR A 353 -7.26 6.51 -15.30
CA THR A 353 -7.10 6.87 -16.73
C THR A 353 -6.49 5.73 -17.54
N ILE A 354 -5.50 5.03 -16.96
CA ILE A 354 -4.89 3.84 -17.57
C ILE A 354 -5.93 2.71 -17.68
N GLY A 355 -6.69 2.43 -16.63
CA GLY A 355 -7.75 1.41 -16.66
C GLY A 355 -8.85 1.68 -17.69
N LEU A 356 -9.19 2.95 -17.95
CA LEU A 356 -10.22 3.34 -18.91
C LEU A 356 -9.74 3.47 -20.37
N LYS A 357 -8.43 3.68 -20.60
CA LYS A 357 -7.89 3.99 -21.95
C LYS A 357 -6.73 3.08 -22.40
N GLY A 358 -6.21 2.21 -21.55
CA GLY A 358 -5.01 1.41 -21.78
C GLY A 358 -3.69 2.18 -21.67
N GLU A 359 -3.70 3.52 -21.81
CA GLU A 359 -2.52 4.37 -21.78
C GLU A 359 -2.72 5.67 -20.97
N LEU A 360 -1.61 6.23 -20.47
CA LEU A 360 -1.55 7.55 -19.86
C LEU A 360 -0.85 8.54 -20.81
N PRO A 361 -1.44 9.69 -21.16
CA PRO A 361 -0.81 10.68 -22.03
C PRO A 361 0.56 11.13 -21.52
N ALA A 362 1.52 11.29 -22.44
CA ALA A 362 2.92 11.61 -22.11
C ALA A 362 3.05 12.84 -21.20
N ASP A 363 2.44 13.96 -21.58
CA ASP A 363 2.44 15.22 -20.85
C ASP A 363 1.95 15.04 -19.39
N ARG A 364 0.94 14.19 -19.20
CA ARG A 364 0.34 13.90 -17.89
C ARG A 364 1.23 13.00 -17.04
N LYS A 365 1.93 12.05 -17.66
CA LYS A 365 2.95 11.23 -17.02
C LYS A 365 4.15 12.10 -16.59
N GLU A 366 4.66 12.95 -17.47
CA GLU A 366 5.77 13.86 -17.17
C GLU A 366 5.40 14.87 -16.07
N ALA A 367 4.19 15.44 -16.10
CA ALA A 367 3.70 16.32 -15.05
C ALA A 367 3.60 15.62 -13.68
N PHE A 368 3.19 14.34 -13.64
CA PHE A 368 3.17 13.54 -12.42
C PHE A 368 4.59 13.23 -11.93
N GLU A 369 5.48 12.73 -12.79
CA GLU A 369 6.89 12.47 -12.44
C GLU A 369 7.61 13.75 -11.96
N LYS A 370 7.33 14.90 -12.57
CA LYS A 370 7.88 16.21 -12.16
C LYS A 370 7.38 16.62 -10.77
N ALA A 371 6.10 16.38 -10.47
CA ALA A 371 5.52 16.64 -9.16
C ALA A 371 6.12 15.71 -8.08
N GLN A 372 6.19 14.40 -8.35
CA GLN A 372 6.78 13.39 -7.46
C GLN A 372 8.25 13.71 -7.12
N LYS A 373 9.09 13.93 -8.15
CA LYS A 373 10.51 14.33 -8.01
C LYS A 373 10.71 15.73 -7.38
N THR A 374 9.64 16.47 -7.12
CA THR A 374 9.67 17.74 -6.37
C THR A 374 9.24 17.50 -4.93
N HIS A 375 8.15 16.75 -4.72
CA HIS A 375 7.70 16.30 -3.40
C HIS A 375 8.80 15.55 -2.64
N GLU A 376 9.46 14.56 -3.26
CA GLU A 376 10.58 13.80 -2.67
C GLU A 376 11.73 14.71 -2.17
N LYS A 377 12.09 15.75 -2.93
CA LYS A 377 13.17 16.69 -2.58
C LYS A 377 12.77 17.59 -1.43
N LEU A 378 11.53 18.08 -1.42
CA LEU A 378 10.99 18.90 -0.34
C LEU A 378 10.86 18.07 0.94
N LEU A 379 10.39 16.82 0.86
CA LEU A 379 10.29 15.89 1.99
C LEU A 379 11.68 15.54 2.57
N THR A 380 12.66 15.24 1.70
CA THR A 380 14.06 15.04 2.12
C THR A 380 14.64 16.29 2.80
N SER A 381 14.26 17.48 2.33
CA SER A 381 14.69 18.75 2.93
C SER A 381 13.99 19.02 4.26
N LEU A 382 12.71 18.67 4.39
CA LEU A 382 11.92 18.80 5.61
C LEU A 382 12.44 17.87 6.71
N ASN A 383 12.71 16.60 6.40
CA ASN A 383 13.33 15.67 7.35
C ASN A 383 14.75 16.12 7.76
N SER A 384 15.51 16.68 6.81
CA SER A 384 16.81 17.28 7.14
C SER A 384 16.70 18.54 8.02
N LEU A 385 15.55 19.23 8.03
CA LEU A 385 15.30 20.40 8.87
C LEU A 385 14.74 20.00 10.24
N SER A 386 13.87 18.99 10.33
CA SER A 386 13.34 18.50 11.62
C SER A 386 14.45 17.95 12.52
N GLU A 387 15.38 17.18 11.98
CA GLU A 387 16.59 16.72 12.68
C GLU A 387 17.48 17.87 13.21
N LEU A 388 17.53 19.01 12.50
CA LEU A 388 18.38 20.16 12.84
C LEU A 388 17.72 21.16 13.78
N LEU A 389 16.40 21.32 13.71
CA LEU A 389 15.59 22.23 14.55
C LEU A 389 15.00 21.54 15.80
N ASP A 390 15.16 20.20 15.90
CA ASP A 390 14.52 19.30 16.88
C ASP A 390 12.98 19.36 16.84
N GLU A 391 12.40 19.45 15.65
CA GLU A 391 10.95 19.44 15.41
C GLU A 391 10.43 18.04 15.07
N GLU A 392 9.14 17.79 15.28
CA GLU A 392 8.48 16.53 14.86
C GLU A 392 8.06 16.59 13.40
N MET A 393 8.23 15.47 12.68
CA MET A 393 7.77 15.36 11.29
C MET A 393 6.23 15.34 11.24
N PRO A 394 5.59 16.04 10.28
CA PRO A 394 4.15 15.97 10.13
C PRO A 394 3.72 14.59 9.64
N ASP A 395 2.65 14.06 10.22
CA ASP A 395 2.02 12.82 9.75
C ASP A 395 1.60 12.95 8.28
N LEU A 396 2.09 12.02 7.46
CA LEU A 396 1.67 11.87 6.07
C LEU A 396 0.53 10.85 6.04
N PRO A 397 -0.68 11.19 5.57
CA PRO A 397 -1.79 10.26 5.57
C PRO A 397 -1.52 9.12 4.58
N GLU A 398 -1.38 7.90 5.09
CA GLU A 398 -1.21 6.70 4.26
C GLU A 398 -2.45 6.47 3.38
N ASP A 399 -2.26 5.96 2.17
CA ASP A 399 -3.37 5.56 1.31
C ASP A 399 -4.01 4.27 1.84
N GLU A 400 -5.13 4.39 2.55
CA GLU A 400 -6.06 3.30 2.91
C GLU A 400 -6.60 2.49 1.70
N GLN A 401 -6.11 2.78 0.48
CA GLN A 401 -6.48 2.14 -0.79
C GLN A 401 -5.28 1.57 -1.57
N ASN A 402 -4.02 1.72 -1.10
CA ASN A 402 -2.87 1.23 -1.86
C ASN A 402 -2.62 -0.29 -1.72
N GLU A 403 -3.39 -1.02 -0.88
CA GLU A 403 -3.41 -2.49 -0.92
C GLU A 403 -4.29 -3.06 -2.05
N SER A 404 -5.19 -2.28 -2.67
CA SER A 404 -6.18 -2.77 -3.65
C SER A 404 -5.89 -2.46 -5.13
N GLU A 405 -4.71 -1.91 -5.48
CA GLU A 405 -4.42 -1.40 -6.84
C GLU A 405 -3.26 -2.12 -7.59
N ASP A 406 -3.26 -3.46 -7.69
CA ASP A 406 -2.51 -4.22 -8.73
C ASP A 406 -3.41 -5.17 -9.55
N MET A 407 -4.66 -4.77 -9.80
CA MET A 407 -5.58 -5.43 -10.73
C MET A 407 -5.63 -4.68 -12.07
N GLY A 408 -4.48 -4.58 -12.75
CA GLY A 408 -4.29 -3.67 -13.89
C GLY A 408 -3.74 -4.24 -15.20
N THR A 409 -3.00 -5.36 -15.21
CA THR A 409 -2.50 -5.97 -16.47
C THR A 409 -2.52 -7.50 -16.46
N VAL A 410 -3.14 -8.09 -17.49
CA VAL A 410 -3.17 -9.55 -17.67
C VAL A 410 -1.86 -10.01 -18.32
N ASN A 411 -0.90 -10.46 -17.51
CA ASN A 411 0.33 -11.11 -17.97
C ASN A 411 0.26 -12.64 -17.75
N VAL A 412 0.01 -13.38 -18.82
CA VAL A 412 -0.31 -14.82 -18.79
C VAL A 412 0.88 -15.72 -18.41
N PHE A 413 2.11 -15.20 -18.34
CA PHE A 413 3.33 -15.98 -18.08
C PHE A 413 4.25 -15.31 -17.03
N THR A 414 4.00 -15.56 -15.73
CA THR A 414 5.00 -15.89 -14.68
C THR A 414 4.29 -16.16 -13.33
N PRO A 415 4.44 -17.34 -12.70
CA PRO A 415 3.76 -17.62 -11.43
C PRO A 415 4.51 -17.08 -10.18
N LEU A 416 3.80 -16.27 -9.39
CA LEU A 416 4.03 -15.86 -7.99
C LEU A 416 5.39 -15.23 -7.59
N LYS A 417 5.30 -14.06 -6.92
CA LYS A 417 6.11 -13.81 -5.70
C LYS A 417 5.61 -12.72 -4.74
N GLY A 418 4.68 -13.13 -3.85
CA GLY A 418 4.81 -12.85 -2.42
C GLY A 418 4.31 -11.50 -1.89
N VAL A 419 2.99 -11.44 -1.66
CA VAL A 419 2.43 -10.95 -0.40
C VAL A 419 1.81 -12.17 0.30
N GLU A 420 1.99 -12.30 1.62
CA GLU A 420 1.36 -13.34 2.44
C GLU A 420 0.31 -12.67 3.32
N TYR A 421 -0.96 -12.75 2.90
CA TYR A 421 -2.12 -12.36 3.71
C TYR A 421 -2.66 -13.62 4.43
N ASP A 422 -3.09 -13.50 5.68
CA ASP A 422 -3.49 -14.66 6.49
C ASP A 422 -4.92 -15.13 6.17
N SER A 423 -5.07 -15.81 5.04
CA SER A 423 -6.36 -16.29 4.52
C SER A 423 -6.93 -17.51 5.27
N GLU A 424 -6.31 -17.94 6.38
CA GLU A 424 -6.78 -19.07 7.19
C GLU A 424 -7.84 -18.69 8.23
N THR A 425 -7.97 -17.40 8.61
CA THR A 425 -8.85 -16.98 9.72
C THR A 425 -9.94 -15.94 9.36
N GLY A 426 -9.83 -15.24 8.23
CA GLY A 426 -10.85 -14.28 7.78
C GLY A 426 -12.15 -14.94 7.29
N LEU A 427 -13.32 -14.38 7.65
CA LEU A 427 -14.61 -14.80 7.11
C LEU A 427 -14.68 -14.59 5.59
N TRP A 428 -14.18 -13.43 5.14
CA TRP A 428 -14.06 -13.04 3.75
C TRP A 428 -12.65 -13.32 3.21
N GLU A 429 -12.44 -13.19 1.91
CA GLU A 429 -11.14 -13.46 1.27
C GLU A 429 -10.24 -12.23 1.24
N ASP A 430 -10.86 -11.05 1.23
CA ASP A 430 -10.29 -9.72 1.08
C ASP A 430 -11.27 -8.67 1.67
N GLU A 431 -10.78 -7.46 1.93
CA GLU A 431 -11.56 -6.38 2.55
C GLU A 431 -12.53 -5.67 1.59
N ASP A 432 -12.35 -5.76 0.26
CA ASP A 432 -13.30 -5.23 -0.73
C ASP A 432 -14.58 -6.07 -0.76
N THR A 433 -14.42 -7.39 -0.82
CA THR A 433 -15.48 -8.40 -0.64
C THR A 433 -16.20 -8.17 0.68
N ARG A 434 -15.48 -8.03 1.80
CA ARG A 434 -16.08 -7.71 3.10
C ARG A 434 -16.87 -6.40 3.07
N THR A 435 -16.29 -5.34 2.52
CA THR A 435 -16.93 -4.03 2.37
C THR A 435 -18.21 -4.14 1.52
N PHE A 436 -18.21 -4.97 0.47
CA PHE A 436 -19.37 -5.18 -0.38
C PHE A 436 -20.54 -5.89 0.34
N TYR A 437 -20.28 -6.88 1.20
CA TYR A 437 -21.35 -7.62 1.92
C TYR A 437 -21.70 -7.07 3.31
N GLU A 438 -20.80 -6.33 3.97
CA GLU A 438 -21.01 -5.84 5.34
C GLU A 438 -21.20 -4.32 5.45
N LYS A 439 -20.58 -3.52 4.57
CA LYS A 439 -20.70 -2.05 4.58
C LYS A 439 -21.81 -1.59 3.63
N LEU A 440 -23.05 -1.79 4.08
CA LEU A 440 -24.25 -1.24 3.44
C LEU A 440 -24.41 0.26 3.77
N GLU A 441 -25.21 0.96 2.99
CA GLU A 441 -25.54 2.37 3.23
C GLU A 441 -26.76 2.50 4.18
N ASP A 442 -26.64 3.28 5.26
CA ASP A 442 -27.77 3.50 6.16
C ASP A 442 -28.73 4.58 5.63
N LEU A 443 -29.68 4.13 4.83
CA LEU A 443 -30.75 4.97 4.30
C LEU A 443 -31.72 5.51 5.38
N LYS A 444 -31.65 5.05 6.64
CA LYS A 444 -32.47 5.62 7.74
C LYS A 444 -31.92 6.92 8.30
N GLU A 445 -30.61 7.11 8.25
CA GLU A 445 -29.97 8.35 8.71
C GLU A 445 -30.13 9.47 7.66
N LYS A 446 -30.08 9.11 6.37
CA LYS A 446 -30.15 10.06 5.26
C LYS A 446 -31.57 10.54 4.90
N VAL A 447 -32.60 9.73 5.13
CA VAL A 447 -33.94 9.97 4.57
C VAL A 447 -34.97 10.33 5.67
N PRO A 448 -35.77 11.42 5.52
CA PRO A 448 -36.74 11.83 6.53
C PRO A 448 -37.74 10.73 6.91
N GLN A 449 -37.92 10.52 8.22
CA GLN A 449 -38.75 9.42 8.77
C GLN A 449 -40.22 9.38 8.30
N ILE A 450 -40.72 10.46 7.69
CA ILE A 450 -42.07 10.52 7.11
C ILE A 450 -42.20 9.55 5.92
N LEU A 451 -41.14 9.38 5.10
CA LEU A 451 -41.14 8.50 3.93
C LEU A 451 -41.19 6.99 4.27
N PHE A 452 -41.04 6.62 5.54
CA PHE A 452 -41.22 5.24 6.01
C PHE A 452 -42.65 4.95 6.51
N LYS A 453 -43.45 5.99 6.82
CA LYS A 453 -44.65 5.86 7.68
C LYS A 453 -45.92 5.32 7.00
N GLU A 454 -46.02 5.36 5.68
CA GLU A 454 -47.18 4.78 4.97
C GLU A 454 -47.36 3.27 5.22
N SER A 455 -46.33 2.58 5.69
CA SER A 455 -46.40 1.18 6.12
C SER A 455 -47.17 0.94 7.43
N THR A 456 -47.56 1.99 8.18
CA THR A 456 -48.01 1.85 9.59
C THR A 456 -49.38 2.44 9.96
N THR A 457 -50.11 3.09 9.04
CA THR A 457 -51.40 3.73 9.37
C THR A 457 -52.47 3.56 8.29
N SER A 458 -53.62 3.00 8.69
CA SER A 458 -54.80 2.67 7.85
C SER A 458 -54.55 1.51 6.85
N THR A 459 -55.35 0.43 6.77
CA THR A 459 -56.82 0.37 6.83
C THR A 459 -57.35 -1.01 7.29
N SER A 460 -58.48 -1.00 8.01
CA SER A 460 -59.42 -2.12 8.30
C SER A 460 -58.91 -3.35 9.11
N SER A 461 -59.48 -3.50 10.31
CA SER A 461 -59.18 -4.56 11.29
C SER A 461 -59.86 -5.92 11.03
N ALA A 462 -60.39 -6.17 9.82
CA ALA A 462 -61.09 -7.41 9.48
C ALA A 462 -60.18 -8.46 8.81
N LEU A 463 -59.34 -8.06 7.86
CA LEU A 463 -58.52 -8.97 7.06
C LEU A 463 -57.31 -9.53 7.83
N GLN A 464 -56.81 -8.80 8.83
CA GLN A 464 -55.65 -9.22 9.62
C GLN A 464 -55.90 -10.47 10.49
N LYS A 465 -57.14 -10.78 10.90
CA LYS A 465 -57.41 -12.04 11.64
C LYS A 465 -57.11 -13.28 10.78
N LYS A 466 -57.71 -13.40 9.59
CA LYS A 466 -57.41 -14.53 8.67
C LYS A 466 -55.92 -14.59 8.29
N ARG A 467 -55.27 -13.45 8.02
CA ARG A 467 -53.85 -13.42 7.63
C ARG A 467 -52.89 -13.77 8.79
N SER A 468 -53.22 -13.41 10.03
CA SER A 468 -52.40 -13.72 11.21
C SER A 468 -52.64 -15.12 11.78
N GLU A 469 -53.83 -15.69 11.65
CA GLU A 469 -54.11 -17.08 12.04
C GLU A 469 -53.39 -18.06 11.10
N LYS A 470 -53.42 -17.86 9.77
CA LYS A 470 -52.58 -18.65 8.85
C LYS A 470 -51.08 -18.48 9.14
N LYS A 471 -50.53 -17.25 9.24
CA LYS A 471 -49.09 -17.06 9.54
C LYS A 471 -48.67 -17.67 10.89
N LYS A 472 -49.49 -17.59 11.94
CA LYS A 472 -49.19 -18.21 13.25
C LYS A 472 -49.27 -19.74 13.22
N HIS A 473 -50.03 -20.35 12.31
CA HIS A 473 -50.00 -21.82 12.16
C HIS A 473 -48.70 -22.28 11.49
N VAL A 474 -48.21 -21.54 10.48
CA VAL A 474 -46.93 -21.83 9.81
C VAL A 474 -45.75 -21.63 10.78
N ASP A 475 -45.59 -20.42 11.31
CA ASP A 475 -44.43 -19.99 12.11
C ASP A 475 -44.31 -20.72 13.47
N ARG A 476 -45.42 -21.27 13.98
CA ARG A 476 -45.44 -22.07 15.22
C ARG A 476 -45.22 -23.57 14.98
N LYS A 477 -45.37 -24.09 13.74
CA LYS A 477 -44.92 -25.43 13.35
C LYS A 477 -43.45 -25.46 12.91
N LEU A 478 -43.00 -24.44 12.15
CA LEU A 478 -41.64 -24.34 11.62
C LEU A 478 -40.50 -24.45 12.67
N ARG A 479 -40.83 -24.29 13.95
CA ARG A 479 -39.90 -24.43 15.09
C ARG A 479 -39.78 -25.85 15.66
N HIS A 480 -40.49 -26.86 15.13
CA HIS A 480 -40.56 -28.18 15.75
C HIS A 480 -40.35 -29.39 14.81
N ASP A 481 -40.02 -29.20 13.53
CA ASP A 481 -39.86 -30.31 12.59
C ASP A 481 -38.41 -30.48 12.12
N ILE A 482 -37.64 -31.27 12.88
CA ILE A 482 -36.33 -31.84 12.48
C ILE A 482 -36.49 -33.29 11.95
N ASN A 483 -37.67 -33.91 12.17
CA ASN A 483 -37.91 -35.35 12.00
C ASN A 483 -39.14 -35.71 11.11
N MET A 484 -39.72 -34.78 10.34
CA MET A 484 -40.73 -35.16 9.33
C MET A 484 -40.08 -35.86 8.12
N ALA A 485 -40.86 -36.68 7.40
CA ALA A 485 -40.39 -37.31 6.18
C ALA A 485 -40.29 -36.29 5.03
N ASP A 486 -39.35 -36.48 4.11
CA ASP A 486 -39.09 -35.51 3.04
C ASP A 486 -40.28 -35.33 2.07
N ASP A 487 -41.23 -36.28 2.01
CA ASP A 487 -42.49 -36.17 1.22
C ASP A 487 -43.49 -35.17 1.86
N ASP A 488 -43.70 -35.21 3.18
CA ASP A 488 -44.66 -34.33 3.89
C ASP A 488 -44.31 -32.83 3.71
N VAL A 489 -43.02 -32.53 3.52
CA VAL A 489 -42.51 -31.16 3.31
C VAL A 489 -42.81 -30.67 1.90
N MET A 490 -42.85 -31.56 0.90
CA MET A 490 -43.09 -31.20 -0.51
C MET A 490 -44.56 -30.84 -0.74
N ASP A 491 -45.49 -31.66 -0.26
CA ASP A 491 -46.94 -31.40 -0.36
C ASP A 491 -47.35 -30.08 0.34
N PHE A 492 -46.65 -29.69 1.41
CA PHE A 492 -46.93 -28.44 2.14
C PHE A 492 -46.61 -27.17 1.34
N TYR A 493 -45.74 -27.23 0.33
CA TYR A 493 -45.46 -26.08 -0.53
C TYR A 493 -46.40 -25.99 -1.75
N ASP A 494 -47.01 -27.09 -2.21
CA ASP A 494 -47.86 -27.07 -3.42
C ASP A 494 -49.15 -26.27 -3.26
N ASP A 495 -49.82 -26.34 -2.11
CA ASP A 495 -51.05 -25.56 -1.84
C ASP A 495 -50.79 -24.03 -1.71
N VAL A 496 -49.53 -23.60 -1.90
CA VAL A 496 -49.06 -22.22 -1.75
C VAL A 496 -48.17 -21.72 -2.92
N ASP A 497 -47.72 -22.59 -3.83
CA ASP A 497 -46.86 -22.22 -4.99
C ASP A 497 -47.70 -21.48 -6.05
N ASP A 498 -48.69 -22.16 -6.66
CA ASP A 498 -49.55 -21.61 -7.73
C ASP A 498 -50.30 -20.33 -7.31
N ASN A 499 -50.88 -20.31 -6.10
CA ASN A 499 -51.62 -19.15 -5.60
C ASN A 499 -50.71 -17.93 -5.35
N PHE A 500 -49.48 -18.11 -4.85
CA PHE A 500 -48.63 -16.98 -4.47
C PHE A 500 -47.79 -16.45 -5.63
N GLU A 501 -47.33 -17.31 -6.55
CA GLU A 501 -46.81 -16.80 -7.83
C GLU A 501 -47.92 -16.00 -8.55
N GLN A 502 -49.19 -16.43 -8.52
CA GLN A 502 -50.28 -15.66 -9.13
C GLN A 502 -50.68 -14.39 -8.34
N GLU A 503 -50.58 -14.35 -7.01
CA GLU A 503 -50.85 -13.14 -6.18
C GLU A 503 -49.73 -12.07 -6.28
N VAL A 504 -48.48 -12.49 -6.58
CA VAL A 504 -47.30 -11.59 -6.67
C VAL A 504 -46.89 -11.26 -8.11
N LEU A 505 -47.09 -12.18 -9.07
CA LEU A 505 -46.87 -11.93 -10.50
C LEU A 505 -48.13 -11.47 -11.24
N GLY A 506 -49.30 -11.56 -10.61
CA GLY A 506 -50.59 -11.11 -11.15
C GLY A 506 -50.62 -9.63 -11.56
N ASP A 507 -51.54 -9.31 -12.46
CA ASP A 507 -51.66 -7.98 -13.05
C ASP A 507 -52.59 -7.10 -12.19
N ASP A 508 -52.00 -6.38 -11.24
CA ASP A 508 -52.68 -5.39 -10.38
C ASP A 508 -53.16 -4.20 -11.23
N ASN A 509 -54.23 -4.39 -12.01
CA ASN A 509 -55.02 -3.31 -12.61
C ASN A 509 -55.89 -2.64 -11.52
N GLU A 510 -55.26 -2.16 -10.44
CA GLU A 510 -55.87 -1.15 -9.57
C GLU A 510 -55.84 0.17 -10.37
N GLU A 511 -57.00 0.82 -10.55
CA GLU A 511 -57.15 1.99 -11.44
C GLU A 511 -56.23 3.15 -10.97
N GLU A 512 -55.18 3.48 -11.75
CA GLU A 512 -54.27 4.56 -11.39
C GLU A 512 -54.96 5.94 -11.51
N ASP A 513 -55.06 6.65 -10.38
CA ASP A 513 -55.54 8.04 -10.30
C ASP A 513 -54.77 8.92 -11.32
N PRO A 514 -55.44 9.79 -12.11
CA PRO A 514 -54.79 10.54 -13.20
C PRO A 514 -53.60 11.42 -12.79
N THR A 515 -53.39 11.65 -11.49
CA THR A 515 -52.19 12.32 -10.95
C THR A 515 -50.92 11.45 -10.93
N VAL A 516 -51.03 10.13 -11.11
CA VAL A 516 -49.92 9.16 -10.91
C VAL A 516 -49.05 8.94 -12.16
N GLY A 517 -49.55 9.22 -13.37
CA GLY A 517 -48.91 8.80 -14.64
C GLY A 517 -47.45 9.25 -14.86
N GLY A 518 -47.03 10.37 -14.25
CA GLY A 518 -45.63 10.80 -14.28
C GLY A 518 -44.69 9.90 -13.47
N MET A 519 -45.18 9.30 -12.37
CA MET A 519 -44.41 8.39 -11.52
C MET A 519 -44.32 6.98 -12.10
N ALA A 520 -45.32 6.54 -12.87
CA ALA A 520 -45.27 5.29 -13.63
C ALA A 520 -44.13 5.28 -14.67
N ALA A 521 -44.00 6.36 -15.46
CA ALA A 521 -42.93 6.51 -16.43
C ALA A 521 -41.52 6.58 -15.79
N LEU A 522 -41.40 7.19 -14.61
CA LEU A 522 -40.16 7.19 -13.83
C LEU A 522 -39.81 5.80 -13.28
N ALA A 523 -40.80 5.02 -12.85
CA ALA A 523 -40.60 3.64 -12.42
C ALA A 523 -40.12 2.74 -13.58
N GLU A 524 -40.72 2.85 -14.76
CA GLU A 524 -40.27 2.12 -15.94
C GLU A 524 -38.84 2.51 -16.36
N THR A 525 -38.53 3.80 -16.39
CA THR A 525 -37.17 4.31 -16.66
C THR A 525 -36.15 3.75 -15.66
N TYR A 526 -36.51 3.63 -14.38
CA TYR A 526 -35.66 3.03 -13.35
C TYR A 526 -35.44 1.53 -13.60
N PHE A 527 -36.47 0.75 -13.93
CA PHE A 527 -36.31 -0.68 -14.22
C PHE A 527 -35.52 -0.94 -15.52
N GLN A 528 -35.61 -0.06 -16.52
CA GLN A 528 -34.75 -0.11 -17.72
C GLN A 528 -33.27 0.24 -17.40
N LYS A 529 -33.03 1.15 -16.44
CA LYS A 529 -31.69 1.52 -15.95
C LYS A 529 -31.04 0.42 -15.09
N LEU A 530 -31.82 -0.29 -14.28
CA LEU A 530 -31.33 -1.21 -13.24
C LEU A 530 -30.31 -2.28 -13.73
N PRO A 531 -30.44 -2.92 -14.92
CA PRO A 531 -29.45 -3.87 -15.46
C PRO A 531 -28.09 -3.27 -15.86
N THR A 532 -27.92 -1.95 -15.73
CA THR A 532 -26.66 -1.20 -15.93
C THR A 532 -25.95 -0.84 -14.62
N CYS A 533 -26.58 -1.06 -13.46
CA CYS A 533 -25.99 -0.85 -12.13
C CYS A 533 -25.00 -1.97 -11.75
N VAL A 534 -23.93 -2.12 -12.52
CA VAL A 534 -22.90 -3.18 -12.41
C VAL A 534 -21.71 -2.82 -11.51
N ASN A 535 -21.90 -1.87 -10.58
CA ASN A 535 -20.91 -1.54 -9.55
C ASN A 535 -21.62 -1.11 -8.24
N ARG A 536 -20.87 -1.06 -7.13
CA ARG A 536 -21.39 -0.72 -5.80
C ARG A 536 -22.09 0.64 -5.78
N ASP A 537 -21.42 1.67 -6.29
CA ASP A 537 -21.89 3.05 -6.11
C ASP A 537 -23.15 3.35 -6.95
N PHE A 538 -23.30 2.73 -8.13
CA PHE A 538 -24.52 2.82 -8.94
C PHE A 538 -25.70 2.01 -8.37
N ILE A 539 -25.46 0.91 -7.65
CA ILE A 539 -26.55 0.14 -7.03
C ILE A 539 -26.99 0.74 -5.68
N ASP A 540 -26.07 1.37 -4.94
CA ASP A 540 -26.40 2.14 -3.75
C ASP A 540 -27.19 3.41 -4.14
N GLN A 541 -26.75 4.15 -5.17
CA GLN A 541 -27.55 5.25 -5.77
C GLN A 541 -28.92 4.78 -6.29
N ALA A 542 -29.02 3.56 -6.83
CA ALA A 542 -30.32 2.99 -7.23
C ALA A 542 -31.19 2.61 -6.02
N SER A 543 -30.60 2.34 -4.85
CA SER A 543 -31.32 2.11 -3.59
C SER A 543 -31.91 3.42 -3.07
N GLU A 544 -31.10 4.49 -3.04
CA GLU A 544 -31.54 5.85 -2.67
C GLU A 544 -32.61 6.39 -3.65
N GLU A 545 -32.40 6.25 -4.96
CA GLU A 545 -33.33 6.72 -6.00
C GLU A 545 -34.70 6.03 -5.90
N PHE A 546 -34.73 4.72 -5.65
CA PHE A 546 -36.00 4.00 -5.45
C PHE A 546 -36.73 4.45 -4.19
N LEU A 547 -36.00 4.57 -3.08
CA LEU A 547 -36.57 4.96 -1.78
C LEU A 547 -37.13 6.39 -1.78
N LEU A 548 -36.43 7.33 -2.42
CA LEU A 548 -36.80 8.75 -2.46
C LEU A 548 -37.89 9.07 -3.50
N LYS A 549 -37.93 8.39 -4.65
CA LYS A 549 -38.77 8.78 -5.80
C LYS A 549 -39.86 7.78 -6.17
N LEU A 550 -39.73 6.50 -5.78
CA LEU A 550 -40.54 5.41 -6.34
C LEU A 550 -41.18 4.49 -5.29
N ASN A 551 -41.00 4.75 -3.99
CA ASN A 551 -41.49 3.88 -2.91
C ASN A 551 -43.03 3.89 -2.77
N THR A 552 -43.71 3.12 -3.60
CA THR A 552 -45.15 2.80 -3.48
C THR A 552 -45.34 1.29 -3.32
N LYS A 553 -46.48 0.86 -2.74
CA LYS A 553 -46.85 -0.57 -2.59
C LYS A 553 -46.76 -1.32 -3.94
N GLY A 554 -47.31 -0.75 -5.01
CA GLY A 554 -47.24 -1.31 -6.36
C GLY A 554 -45.81 -1.37 -6.90
N ASN A 555 -45.00 -0.32 -6.71
CA ASN A 555 -43.62 -0.31 -7.16
C ASN A 555 -42.72 -1.29 -6.37
N ARG A 556 -43.01 -1.58 -5.09
CA ARG A 556 -42.33 -2.64 -4.33
C ARG A 556 -42.61 -4.02 -4.93
N LYS A 557 -43.86 -4.34 -5.29
CA LYS A 557 -44.21 -5.55 -6.07
C LYS A 557 -43.46 -5.57 -7.42
N LYS A 558 -43.53 -4.49 -8.20
CA LYS A 558 -42.86 -4.36 -9.52
C LYS A 558 -41.34 -4.53 -9.40
N LEU A 559 -40.71 -4.08 -8.31
CA LEU A 559 -39.28 -4.31 -8.02
C LEU A 559 -38.98 -5.78 -7.71
N VAL A 560 -39.67 -6.41 -6.76
CA VAL A 560 -39.49 -7.85 -6.44
C VAL A 560 -39.64 -8.71 -7.70
N ARG A 561 -40.64 -8.40 -8.53
CA ARG A 561 -40.87 -9.04 -9.85
C ARG A 561 -39.66 -8.90 -10.78
N ASN A 562 -39.18 -7.67 -11.01
CA ASN A 562 -38.01 -7.40 -11.89
C ASN A 562 -36.71 -8.05 -11.40
N LEU A 563 -36.49 -8.10 -10.08
CA LEU A 563 -35.33 -8.78 -9.50
C LEU A 563 -35.41 -10.30 -9.73
N PHE A 564 -36.56 -10.92 -9.48
CA PHE A 564 -36.78 -12.35 -9.69
C PHE A 564 -36.65 -12.76 -11.17
N THR A 565 -37.16 -11.94 -12.09
CA THR A 565 -37.11 -12.18 -13.55
C THR A 565 -35.77 -11.81 -14.20
N VAL A 566 -34.72 -11.53 -13.42
CA VAL A 566 -33.37 -11.26 -13.94
C VAL A 566 -32.92 -12.33 -14.96
N ASN A 567 -32.33 -11.87 -16.08
CA ASN A 567 -31.96 -12.75 -17.19
C ASN A 567 -30.93 -13.79 -16.72
N ARG A 568 -31.22 -15.08 -17.00
CA ARG A 568 -30.42 -16.24 -16.58
C ARG A 568 -28.96 -16.23 -17.07
N THR A 569 -28.63 -15.42 -18.09
CA THR A 569 -27.24 -15.21 -18.55
C THR A 569 -26.51 -14.08 -17.81
N ARG A 570 -27.23 -13.14 -17.18
CA ARG A 570 -26.67 -11.99 -16.43
C ARG A 570 -26.46 -12.33 -14.95
N LEU A 571 -25.67 -13.38 -14.71
CA LEU A 571 -25.30 -13.82 -13.36
C LEU A 571 -24.45 -12.78 -12.61
N ASP A 572 -23.82 -11.86 -13.34
CA ASP A 572 -23.09 -10.70 -12.83
C ASP A 572 -23.96 -9.70 -12.05
N LEU A 573 -25.28 -9.67 -12.28
CA LEU A 573 -26.20 -8.77 -11.57
C LEU A 573 -26.59 -9.28 -10.18
N LEU A 574 -26.46 -10.57 -9.89
CA LEU A 574 -26.98 -11.19 -8.66
C LEU A 574 -26.38 -10.63 -7.36
N PRO A 575 -25.06 -10.32 -7.27
CA PRO A 575 -24.50 -9.68 -6.08
C PRO A 575 -25.04 -8.26 -5.86
N PHE A 576 -25.15 -7.46 -6.93
CA PHE A 576 -25.68 -6.10 -6.86
C PHE A 576 -27.18 -6.09 -6.51
N TYR A 577 -27.97 -6.96 -7.15
CA TYR A 577 -29.41 -7.10 -6.85
C TYR A 577 -29.63 -7.57 -5.41
N SER A 578 -28.73 -8.41 -4.87
CA SER A 578 -28.76 -8.79 -3.45
C SER A 578 -28.35 -7.65 -2.52
N ARG A 579 -27.38 -6.80 -2.92
CA ARG A 579 -27.01 -5.57 -2.18
C ARG A 579 -28.18 -4.59 -2.12
N LEU A 580 -28.86 -4.32 -3.25
CA LEU A 580 -30.05 -3.48 -3.32
C LEU A 580 -31.13 -3.93 -2.33
N VAL A 581 -31.43 -5.24 -2.31
CA VAL A 581 -32.40 -5.82 -1.36
C VAL A 581 -31.91 -5.64 0.08
N ALA A 582 -30.63 -5.91 0.36
CA ALA A 582 -30.07 -5.76 1.71
C ALA A 582 -30.08 -4.30 2.20
N THR A 583 -29.70 -3.33 1.36
CA THR A 583 -29.73 -1.89 1.66
C THR A 583 -31.17 -1.36 1.84
N LEU A 584 -32.14 -1.85 1.08
CA LEU A 584 -33.55 -1.47 1.23
C LEU A 584 -34.25 -2.13 2.42
N THR A 585 -33.87 -3.36 2.80
CA THR A 585 -34.57 -4.17 3.84
C THR A 585 -34.79 -3.46 5.18
N PRO A 586 -33.82 -2.69 5.75
CA PRO A 586 -34.04 -1.92 6.97
C PRO A 586 -35.23 -0.96 6.89
N CYS A 587 -35.47 -0.36 5.72
CA CYS A 587 -36.52 0.64 5.49
C CYS A 587 -37.81 0.03 4.94
N LEU A 588 -37.69 -0.99 4.08
CA LEU A 588 -38.76 -1.63 3.32
C LEU A 588 -38.76 -3.15 3.57
N PRO A 589 -39.13 -3.62 4.78
CA PRO A 589 -38.95 -5.01 5.21
C PRO A 589 -39.83 -6.05 4.49
N GLU A 590 -40.70 -5.62 3.57
CA GLU A 590 -41.51 -6.49 2.72
C GLU A 590 -40.70 -7.12 1.56
N ILE A 591 -39.68 -6.41 1.04
CA ILE A 591 -38.98 -6.78 -0.21
C ILE A 591 -38.18 -8.09 -0.06
N ALA A 592 -37.44 -8.23 1.05
CA ALA A 592 -36.64 -9.42 1.34
C ALA A 592 -37.43 -10.73 1.45
N PRO A 593 -38.45 -10.85 2.33
CA PRO A 593 -39.17 -12.11 2.50
C PRO A 593 -39.93 -12.53 1.23
N ASP A 594 -40.50 -11.59 0.48
CA ASP A 594 -41.25 -11.90 -0.75
C ASP A 594 -40.30 -12.44 -1.85
N LEU A 595 -39.12 -11.82 -2.03
CA LEU A 595 -38.11 -12.32 -2.99
C LEU A 595 -37.51 -13.67 -2.56
N VAL A 596 -37.21 -13.86 -1.28
CA VAL A 596 -36.70 -15.14 -0.74
C VAL A 596 -37.75 -16.25 -0.89
N TYR A 597 -39.04 -15.94 -0.73
CA TYR A 597 -40.13 -16.89 -0.97
C TYR A 597 -40.17 -17.34 -2.44
N LEU A 598 -40.21 -16.40 -3.40
CA LEU A 598 -40.23 -16.72 -4.84
C LEU A 598 -39.00 -17.55 -5.27
N LEU A 599 -37.82 -17.23 -4.75
CA LEU A 599 -36.60 -18.01 -5.02
C LEU A 599 -36.66 -19.42 -4.41
N LYS A 600 -37.30 -19.61 -3.24
CA LYS A 600 -37.54 -20.95 -2.67
C LYS A 600 -38.56 -21.77 -3.47
N GLY A 601 -39.69 -21.18 -3.89
CA GLY A 601 -40.67 -21.84 -4.77
C GLY A 601 -40.03 -22.28 -6.09
N SER A 602 -39.34 -21.35 -6.76
CA SER A 602 -38.52 -21.63 -7.96
C SER A 602 -37.51 -22.78 -7.73
N PHE A 603 -36.82 -22.81 -6.59
CA PHE A 603 -35.86 -23.87 -6.25
C PHE A 603 -36.54 -25.25 -6.10
N LEU A 604 -37.66 -25.35 -5.39
CA LEU A 604 -38.41 -26.60 -5.22
C LEU A 604 -39.02 -27.07 -6.55
N SER A 605 -39.58 -26.15 -7.33
CA SER A 605 -40.07 -26.38 -8.70
C SER A 605 -38.94 -26.92 -9.61
N HIS A 606 -37.71 -26.44 -9.45
CA HIS A 606 -36.53 -26.92 -10.16
C HIS A 606 -36.03 -28.30 -9.71
N LEU A 607 -36.16 -28.64 -8.43
CA LEU A 607 -35.84 -29.95 -7.86
C LEU A 607 -36.80 -31.05 -8.36
N ARG A 608 -38.07 -30.70 -8.56
CA ARG A 608 -39.11 -31.59 -9.11
C ARG A 608 -38.96 -31.86 -10.61
N LYS A 609 -38.67 -30.83 -11.39
CA LYS A 609 -38.59 -30.89 -12.86
C LYS A 609 -37.28 -31.57 -13.30
N LYS A 610 -37.32 -32.88 -13.55
CA LYS A 610 -36.14 -33.72 -13.85
C LYS A 610 -35.38 -33.36 -15.14
N ASP A 611 -35.96 -32.53 -16.00
CA ASP A 611 -35.37 -32.14 -17.28
C ASP A 611 -34.06 -31.34 -17.15
N GLN A 612 -33.18 -31.57 -18.12
CA GLN A 612 -31.88 -30.91 -18.25
C GLN A 612 -31.91 -29.65 -19.15
N ILE A 613 -33.06 -29.32 -19.74
CA ILE A 613 -33.21 -28.30 -20.79
C ILE A 613 -32.95 -26.87 -20.27
N HIS A 614 -33.11 -26.63 -18.96
CA HIS A 614 -33.10 -25.28 -18.36
C HIS A 614 -32.06 -25.09 -17.23
N THR A 615 -30.91 -25.77 -17.30
CA THR A 615 -29.86 -25.70 -16.26
C THR A 615 -29.39 -24.26 -15.96
N GLU A 616 -29.37 -23.36 -16.95
CA GLU A 616 -29.06 -21.93 -16.74
C GLU A 616 -30.02 -21.26 -15.74
N ALA A 617 -31.32 -21.54 -15.82
CA ALA A 617 -32.31 -21.00 -14.88
C ALA A 617 -32.16 -21.61 -13.48
N LYS A 618 -31.86 -22.92 -13.41
CA LYS A 618 -31.57 -23.61 -12.15
C LYS A 618 -30.35 -23.01 -11.45
N ILE A 619 -29.29 -22.71 -12.20
CA ILE A 619 -28.07 -22.04 -11.71
C ILE A 619 -28.37 -20.60 -11.25
N LYS A 620 -29.14 -19.82 -12.03
CA LYS A 620 -29.56 -18.46 -11.62
C LYS A 620 -30.19 -18.46 -10.23
N THR A 621 -31.17 -19.33 -9.98
CA THR A 621 -31.90 -19.37 -8.70
C THR A 621 -30.98 -19.74 -7.53
N VAL A 622 -30.12 -20.77 -7.64
CA VAL A 622 -29.22 -21.13 -6.53
C VAL A 622 -28.11 -20.10 -6.28
N ARG A 623 -27.57 -19.46 -7.34
CA ARG A 623 -26.60 -18.37 -7.17
C ARG A 623 -27.26 -17.18 -6.45
N PHE A 624 -28.49 -16.80 -6.81
CA PHE A 624 -29.18 -15.69 -6.15
C PHE A 624 -29.48 -15.97 -4.67
N ILE A 625 -29.88 -17.20 -4.32
CA ILE A 625 -30.02 -17.63 -2.92
C ILE A 625 -28.67 -17.53 -2.19
N GLY A 626 -27.56 -17.94 -2.82
CA GLY A 626 -26.21 -17.82 -2.27
C GLY A 626 -25.77 -16.37 -2.01
N GLU A 627 -26.07 -15.46 -2.93
CA GLU A 627 -25.79 -14.02 -2.77
C GLU A 627 -26.60 -13.41 -1.60
N LEU A 628 -27.92 -13.66 -1.55
CA LEU A 628 -28.78 -13.22 -0.44
C LEU A 628 -28.35 -13.83 0.90
N THR A 629 -27.71 -15.01 0.91
CA THR A 629 -27.15 -15.63 2.12
C THR A 629 -25.93 -14.87 2.64
N LYS A 630 -25.03 -14.41 1.76
CA LYS A 630 -23.85 -13.60 2.13
C LYS A 630 -24.26 -12.25 2.73
N PHE A 631 -25.29 -11.63 2.16
CA PHE A 631 -25.93 -10.41 2.70
C PHE A 631 -26.76 -10.64 3.98
N LYS A 632 -26.83 -11.86 4.51
CA LYS A 632 -27.59 -12.23 5.72
C LYS A 632 -29.12 -12.01 5.57
N VAL A 633 -29.60 -11.82 4.34
CA VAL A 633 -31.03 -11.68 3.97
C VAL A 633 -31.72 -13.04 3.91
N CYS A 634 -31.06 -14.04 3.32
CA CYS A 634 -31.47 -15.45 3.41
C CYS A 634 -30.82 -16.08 4.67
N PRO A 635 -31.59 -16.67 5.61
CA PRO A 635 -31.00 -17.29 6.80
C PRO A 635 -30.10 -18.48 6.45
N LYS A 636 -28.91 -18.58 7.08
CA LYS A 636 -27.94 -19.66 6.82
C LYS A 636 -28.56 -21.07 6.90
N ALA A 637 -29.52 -21.28 7.81
CA ALA A 637 -30.22 -22.54 8.00
C ALA A 637 -31.07 -22.98 6.79
N GLU A 638 -31.66 -22.04 6.05
CA GLU A 638 -32.43 -22.28 4.83
C GLU A 638 -31.51 -22.73 3.70
N THR A 639 -30.40 -22.02 3.48
CA THR A 639 -29.41 -22.34 2.46
C THR A 639 -28.74 -23.71 2.71
N LEU A 640 -28.50 -24.05 3.98
CA LEU A 640 -28.05 -25.38 4.42
C LEU A 640 -29.14 -26.48 4.32
N HIS A 641 -30.42 -26.11 4.18
CA HIS A 641 -31.50 -27.06 3.90
C HIS A 641 -31.64 -27.28 2.38
N CYS A 642 -31.55 -26.22 1.56
CA CYS A 642 -31.45 -26.34 0.11
C CYS A 642 -30.25 -27.21 -0.31
N LEU A 643 -29.09 -27.06 0.34
CA LEU A 643 -27.93 -27.92 0.10
C LEU A 643 -28.20 -29.39 0.51
N LYS A 644 -28.89 -29.65 1.63
CA LYS A 644 -29.30 -31.02 2.03
C LYS A 644 -30.17 -31.67 0.95
N LEU A 645 -31.23 -30.98 0.50
CA LEU A 645 -32.16 -31.49 -0.53
C LEU A 645 -31.47 -31.82 -1.85
N LEU A 646 -30.49 -31.01 -2.29
CA LEU A 646 -29.68 -31.30 -3.48
C LEU A 646 -28.76 -32.51 -3.28
N LEU A 647 -28.21 -32.69 -2.08
CA LEU A 647 -27.36 -33.83 -1.74
C LEU A 647 -28.16 -35.12 -1.50
N ASP A 648 -29.41 -35.06 -1.09
CA ASP A 648 -30.25 -36.24 -0.88
C ASP A 648 -30.49 -36.97 -2.21
N ASN A 649 -30.98 -36.25 -3.24
CA ASN A 649 -31.04 -36.73 -4.62
C ASN A 649 -29.91 -36.13 -5.49
N PHE A 650 -28.67 -36.53 -5.21
CA PHE A 650 -27.46 -36.00 -5.86
C PHE A 650 -27.23 -36.58 -7.27
N THR A 651 -28.09 -36.22 -8.23
CA THR A 651 -28.03 -36.69 -9.61
C THR A 651 -28.17 -35.55 -10.64
N HIS A 652 -27.50 -35.70 -11.78
CA HIS A 652 -27.57 -34.75 -12.91
C HIS A 652 -27.46 -33.27 -12.49
N HIS A 653 -28.43 -32.44 -12.85
CA HIS A 653 -28.44 -30.99 -12.59
C HIS A 653 -28.43 -30.61 -11.11
N ASN A 654 -28.77 -31.52 -10.18
CA ASN A 654 -28.64 -31.24 -8.74
C ASN A 654 -27.16 -31.12 -8.34
N ILE A 655 -26.25 -31.76 -9.08
CA ILE A 655 -24.80 -31.64 -8.90
C ILE A 655 -24.33 -30.26 -9.40
N ASP A 656 -24.77 -29.82 -10.59
CA ASP A 656 -24.52 -28.45 -11.08
C ASP A 656 -25.05 -27.41 -10.08
N MET A 657 -26.29 -27.57 -9.60
CA MET A 657 -26.90 -26.67 -8.62
C MET A 657 -26.13 -26.63 -7.28
N ALA A 658 -25.73 -27.78 -6.74
CA ALA A 658 -24.99 -27.85 -5.48
C ALA A 658 -23.61 -27.18 -5.61
N CYS A 659 -22.85 -27.51 -6.66
CA CYS A 659 -21.53 -26.90 -6.88
C CYS A 659 -21.64 -25.39 -7.09
N ASN A 660 -22.63 -24.90 -7.84
CA ASN A 660 -22.84 -23.46 -8.02
C ASN A 660 -23.24 -22.75 -6.70
N LEU A 661 -24.02 -23.40 -5.82
CA LEU A 661 -24.34 -22.85 -4.49
C LEU A 661 -23.10 -22.78 -3.60
N LEU A 662 -22.25 -23.81 -3.62
CA LEU A 662 -20.98 -23.89 -2.90
C LEU A 662 -19.95 -22.86 -3.39
N GLU A 663 -19.81 -22.69 -4.71
CA GLU A 663 -19.00 -21.61 -5.30
C GLU A 663 -19.47 -20.22 -4.86
N THR A 664 -20.78 -20.02 -4.70
CA THR A 664 -21.34 -18.69 -4.40
C THR A 664 -21.22 -18.30 -2.93
N CYS A 665 -21.48 -19.24 -2.01
CA CYS A 665 -21.59 -18.94 -0.57
C CYS A 665 -20.98 -20.01 0.36
N GLY A 666 -20.41 -21.08 -0.18
CA GLY A 666 -19.91 -22.21 0.62
C GLY A 666 -18.75 -21.84 1.54
N ARG A 667 -17.82 -20.99 1.08
CA ARG A 667 -16.76 -20.41 1.95
C ARG A 667 -17.32 -19.63 3.13
N PHE A 668 -18.30 -18.75 2.88
CA PHE A 668 -18.97 -17.95 3.91
C PHE A 668 -19.70 -18.84 4.94
N LEU A 669 -20.40 -19.89 4.48
CA LEU A 669 -21.07 -20.87 5.34
C LEU A 669 -20.09 -21.76 6.12
N TYR A 670 -18.94 -22.10 5.54
CA TYR A 670 -17.93 -22.95 6.16
C TYR A 670 -17.04 -22.19 7.16
N ARG A 671 -16.74 -20.91 6.91
CA ARG A 671 -15.99 -20.03 7.82
C ARG A 671 -16.86 -19.40 8.93
N SER A 672 -18.17 -19.27 8.72
CA SER A 672 -19.10 -18.82 9.76
C SER A 672 -19.24 -19.86 10.87
N PRO A 673 -18.93 -19.55 12.15
CA PRO A 673 -18.90 -20.54 13.23
C PRO A 673 -20.26 -21.17 13.53
N GLU A 674 -21.35 -20.41 13.34
CA GLU A 674 -22.74 -20.87 13.51
C GLU A 674 -23.13 -22.01 12.54
N SER A 675 -22.57 -21.99 11.33
CA SER A 675 -22.90 -22.92 10.24
C SER A 675 -21.82 -23.96 9.97
N HIS A 676 -20.57 -23.70 10.37
CA HIS A 676 -19.42 -24.57 10.13
C HIS A 676 -19.69 -26.06 10.42
N PRO A 677 -20.25 -26.49 11.57
CA PRO A 677 -20.43 -27.92 11.86
C PRO A 677 -21.39 -28.62 10.89
N ARG A 678 -22.50 -27.96 10.54
CA ARG A 678 -23.50 -28.48 9.59
C ARG A 678 -22.99 -28.40 8.15
N MET A 679 -22.25 -27.35 7.81
CA MET A 679 -21.62 -27.18 6.51
C MET A 679 -20.55 -28.25 6.24
N SER A 680 -19.69 -28.51 7.22
CA SER A 680 -18.64 -29.55 7.13
C SER A 680 -19.26 -30.94 6.93
N ALA A 681 -20.31 -31.28 7.69
CA ALA A 681 -21.03 -32.55 7.52
C ALA A 681 -21.66 -32.73 6.11
N LEU A 682 -22.18 -31.65 5.51
CA LEU A 682 -22.73 -31.68 4.15
C LEU A 682 -21.62 -31.80 3.08
N LEU A 683 -20.48 -31.13 3.27
CA LEU A 683 -19.30 -31.28 2.40
C LEU A 683 -18.71 -32.70 2.46
N GLU A 684 -18.66 -33.31 3.65
CA GLU A 684 -18.33 -34.73 3.80
C GLU A 684 -19.36 -35.65 3.12
N GLN A 685 -20.66 -35.40 3.29
CA GLN A 685 -21.72 -36.16 2.61
C GLN A 685 -21.56 -36.11 1.09
N MET A 686 -21.19 -34.94 0.54
CA MET A 686 -20.91 -34.76 -0.88
C MET A 686 -19.73 -35.62 -1.36
N LEU A 687 -18.59 -35.61 -0.66
CA LEU A 687 -17.45 -36.47 -1.01
C LEU A 687 -17.77 -37.97 -0.85
N ARG A 688 -18.48 -38.35 0.22
CA ARG A 688 -18.93 -39.74 0.43
C ARG A 688 -19.82 -40.21 -0.73
N LYS A 689 -20.73 -39.35 -1.21
CA LYS A 689 -21.52 -39.62 -2.43
C LYS A 689 -20.67 -39.65 -3.70
N LYS A 690 -19.65 -38.78 -3.84
CA LYS A 690 -18.68 -38.82 -4.97
C LYS A 690 -17.94 -40.16 -5.07
N SER A 691 -17.62 -40.77 -3.93
CA SER A 691 -16.93 -42.07 -3.86
C SER A 691 -17.88 -43.27 -3.97
N ALA A 692 -19.15 -43.12 -3.62
CA ALA A 692 -20.16 -44.19 -3.66
C ALA A 692 -20.85 -44.33 -5.02
N HIS A 693 -20.90 -43.28 -5.84
CA HIS A 693 -21.56 -43.28 -7.14
C HIS A 693 -20.56 -43.05 -8.29
N ALA A 694 -20.70 -43.81 -9.38
CA ALA A 694 -19.89 -43.67 -10.59
C ALA A 694 -20.36 -42.47 -11.42
N PHE A 695 -19.99 -41.25 -10.98
CA PHE A 695 -20.17 -40.04 -11.76
C PHE A 695 -19.18 -39.96 -12.93
N ASP A 696 -19.53 -39.23 -13.99
CA ASP A 696 -18.62 -38.93 -15.10
C ASP A 696 -17.55 -37.91 -14.71
N ALA A 697 -16.48 -37.83 -15.52
CA ALA A 697 -15.30 -37.03 -15.22
C ALA A 697 -15.59 -35.52 -15.02
N ARG A 698 -16.63 -34.94 -15.65
CA ARG A 698 -16.99 -33.53 -15.42
C ARG A 698 -17.56 -33.36 -14.01
N HIS A 699 -18.57 -34.15 -13.64
CA HIS A 699 -19.16 -34.06 -12.30
C HIS A 699 -18.16 -34.40 -11.20
N VAL A 700 -17.33 -35.43 -11.39
CA VAL A 700 -16.24 -35.78 -10.46
C VAL A 700 -15.32 -34.58 -10.19
N THR A 701 -14.84 -33.92 -11.25
CA THR A 701 -13.95 -32.75 -11.16
C THR A 701 -14.67 -31.55 -10.51
N MET A 702 -15.91 -31.29 -10.90
CA MET A 702 -16.70 -30.15 -10.40
C MET A 702 -17.02 -30.28 -8.91
N ILE A 703 -17.27 -31.50 -8.42
CA ILE A 703 -17.48 -31.81 -6.99
C ILE A 703 -16.20 -31.57 -6.19
N GLU A 704 -15.03 -31.96 -6.72
CA GLU A 704 -13.73 -31.69 -6.09
C GLU A 704 -13.41 -30.21 -6.05
N ASN A 705 -13.62 -29.50 -7.16
CA ASN A 705 -13.43 -28.05 -7.22
C ASN A 705 -14.31 -27.33 -6.19
N ALA A 706 -15.60 -27.66 -6.11
CA ALA A 706 -16.51 -27.06 -5.14
C ALA A 706 -16.14 -27.40 -3.67
N PHE A 707 -15.67 -28.62 -3.41
CA PHE A 707 -15.20 -29.01 -2.08
C PHE A 707 -13.93 -28.24 -1.68
N TYR A 708 -12.87 -28.28 -2.50
CA TYR A 708 -11.60 -27.61 -2.20
C TYR A 708 -11.67 -26.08 -2.32
N TYR A 709 -12.70 -25.55 -2.99
CA TYR A 709 -13.05 -24.13 -2.91
C TYR A 709 -13.50 -23.79 -1.48
N CYS A 710 -14.45 -24.54 -0.91
CA CYS A 710 -14.97 -24.30 0.44
C CYS A 710 -13.95 -24.61 1.54
N ASN A 711 -13.25 -25.74 1.42
CA ASN A 711 -12.30 -26.26 2.39
C ASN A 711 -10.97 -26.59 1.66
N PRO A 712 -10.08 -25.61 1.44
CA PRO A 712 -8.80 -25.85 0.78
C PRO A 712 -7.91 -26.77 1.63
N PRO A 713 -7.12 -27.66 1.00
CA PRO A 713 -6.26 -28.58 1.74
C PRO A 713 -5.17 -27.82 2.50
N GLU A 714 -4.84 -28.28 3.71
CA GLU A 714 -3.77 -27.74 4.54
C GLU A 714 -2.46 -27.64 3.74
N ARG A 715 -2.09 -26.43 3.35
CA ARG A 715 -0.76 -26.17 2.82
C ARG A 715 0.20 -26.26 3.99
N GLN A 716 1.05 -27.29 4.01
CA GLN A 716 2.20 -27.34 4.92
C GLN A 716 2.90 -25.98 4.90
N LYS A 717 2.81 -25.23 6.01
CA LYS A 717 3.39 -23.89 6.10
C LYS A 717 4.88 -24.01 5.78
N ILE A 718 5.26 -23.55 4.58
CA ILE A 718 6.63 -23.63 4.08
C ILE A 718 7.45 -22.80 5.06
N GLN A 719 8.12 -23.48 6.00
CA GLN A 719 8.87 -22.81 7.05
C GLN A 719 9.86 -21.88 6.37
N ARG A 720 9.59 -20.57 6.45
CA ARG A 720 10.42 -19.51 5.90
C ARG A 720 11.75 -19.60 6.65
N LYS A 721 12.71 -20.35 6.09
CA LYS A 721 14.04 -20.50 6.69
C LYS A 721 14.56 -19.11 7.02
N ILE A 722 14.64 -18.80 8.32
CA ILE A 722 15.05 -17.49 8.80
C ILE A 722 16.48 -17.28 8.28
N ARG A 723 16.70 -16.18 7.56
CA ARG A 723 17.96 -15.86 6.89
C ARG A 723 18.56 -14.63 7.56
N PRO A 724 19.87 -14.63 7.86
CA PRO A 724 20.54 -13.41 8.30
C PRO A 724 20.31 -12.27 7.29
N PRO A 725 20.19 -11.00 7.71
CA PRO A 725 19.90 -9.87 6.82
C PRO A 725 20.83 -9.77 5.60
N MET A 726 22.11 -10.14 5.75
CA MET A 726 23.08 -10.20 4.65
C MET A 726 22.70 -11.20 3.54
N HIS A 727 22.12 -12.35 3.91
CA HIS A 727 21.63 -13.33 2.94
C HIS A 727 20.40 -12.81 2.20
N GLU A 728 19.55 -12.02 2.85
CA GLU A 728 18.39 -11.39 2.19
C GLU A 728 18.80 -10.22 1.30
N TYR A 729 19.77 -9.40 1.74
CA TYR A 729 20.37 -8.33 0.95
C TYR A 729 21.02 -8.85 -0.34
N ILE A 730 21.78 -9.95 -0.26
CA ILE A 730 22.33 -10.63 -1.44
C ILE A 730 21.22 -11.11 -2.38
N ARG A 731 20.13 -11.69 -1.86
CA ARG A 731 18.98 -12.10 -2.67
C ARG A 731 18.25 -10.90 -3.30
N LYS A 732 18.15 -9.77 -2.60
CA LYS A 732 17.57 -8.54 -3.17
C LYS A 732 18.45 -8.01 -4.31
N LEU A 733 19.75 -7.85 -4.07
CA LEU A 733 20.71 -7.39 -5.07
C LEU A 733 20.67 -8.23 -6.36
N LEU A 734 20.58 -9.56 -6.23
CA LEU A 734 20.70 -10.49 -7.37
C LEU A 734 19.38 -10.91 -8.02
N TYR A 735 18.25 -10.92 -7.30
CA TYR A 735 16.96 -11.41 -7.81
C TYR A 735 15.83 -10.38 -7.84
N LYS A 736 16.05 -9.15 -7.36
CA LYS A 736 15.12 -8.01 -7.51
C LYS A 736 15.79 -6.82 -8.18
N ASP A 737 16.96 -6.42 -7.68
CA ASP A 737 17.61 -5.16 -8.08
C ASP A 737 18.51 -5.32 -9.33
N LEU A 738 18.81 -6.54 -9.78
CA LEU A 738 19.66 -6.83 -10.94
C LEU A 738 18.84 -6.84 -12.25
N SER A 739 19.15 -5.89 -13.12
CA SER A 739 18.62 -5.76 -14.47
C SER A 739 19.67 -5.10 -15.38
N LYS A 740 19.44 -5.10 -16.70
CA LYS A 740 20.41 -4.57 -17.68
C LYS A 740 20.91 -3.15 -17.35
N THR A 741 20.02 -2.26 -16.89
CA THR A 741 20.34 -0.87 -16.54
C THR A 741 20.97 -0.71 -15.15
N THR A 742 20.73 -1.64 -14.22
CA THR A 742 21.23 -1.56 -12.83
C THR A 742 22.51 -2.36 -12.59
N THR A 743 22.98 -3.14 -13.57
CA THR A 743 24.19 -3.99 -13.53
C THR A 743 25.38 -3.34 -12.81
N GLU A 744 25.74 -2.11 -13.19
CA GLU A 744 26.86 -1.37 -12.58
C GLU A 744 26.63 -1.05 -11.08
N LYS A 745 25.41 -0.65 -10.71
CA LYS A 745 25.03 -0.34 -9.32
C LYS A 745 25.07 -1.60 -8.46
N VAL A 746 24.53 -2.72 -8.96
CA VAL A 746 24.56 -4.01 -8.26
C VAL A 746 25.98 -4.53 -8.14
N LEU A 747 26.79 -4.49 -9.20
CA LEU A 747 28.19 -4.91 -9.17
C LEU A 747 29.03 -4.10 -8.15
N ARG A 748 28.80 -2.78 -8.06
CA ARG A 748 29.44 -1.92 -7.05
C ARG A 748 29.05 -2.30 -5.61
N GLN A 749 27.82 -2.77 -5.36
CA GLN A 749 27.41 -3.25 -4.02
C GLN A 749 27.89 -4.68 -3.73
N MET A 750 27.85 -5.59 -4.71
CA MET A 750 28.42 -6.94 -4.57
C MET A 750 29.91 -6.89 -4.20
N ARG A 751 30.68 -5.96 -4.79
CA ARG A 751 32.09 -5.72 -4.42
C ARG A 751 32.30 -5.22 -2.98
N LYS A 752 31.28 -4.68 -2.32
CA LYS A 752 31.33 -4.21 -0.91
C LYS A 752 30.90 -5.26 0.11
N LEU A 753 30.43 -6.43 -0.30
CA LEU A 753 30.14 -7.51 0.64
C LEU A 753 31.39 -7.91 1.44
N PRO A 754 31.27 -8.35 2.69
CA PRO A 754 32.39 -8.80 3.52
C PRO A 754 32.87 -10.19 3.06
N TRP A 755 33.59 -10.24 1.92
CA TRP A 755 34.09 -11.47 1.29
C TRP A 755 35.07 -12.30 2.13
N LYS A 756 35.48 -11.80 3.31
CA LYS A 756 36.26 -12.53 4.31
C LYS A 756 35.40 -13.39 5.25
N GLU A 757 34.10 -13.15 5.35
CA GLU A 757 33.21 -13.94 6.19
C GLU A 757 32.87 -15.29 5.57
N GLU A 758 33.18 -16.35 6.31
CA GLU A 758 33.06 -17.74 5.87
C GLU A 758 31.61 -18.18 5.61
N LYS A 759 30.63 -17.56 6.26
CA LYS A 759 29.20 -17.82 6.01
C LYS A 759 28.68 -17.08 4.75
N ILE A 760 29.13 -15.85 4.52
CA ILE A 760 28.61 -14.97 3.46
C ILE A 760 29.20 -15.30 2.10
N LYS A 761 30.51 -15.54 1.99
CA LYS A 761 31.20 -15.88 0.73
C LYS A 761 30.56 -17.05 -0.03
N PRO A 762 30.34 -18.25 0.56
CA PRO A 762 29.71 -19.37 -0.16
C PRO A 762 28.23 -19.12 -0.46
N TYR A 763 27.50 -18.35 0.37
CA TYR A 763 26.12 -18.00 0.10
C TYR A 763 25.99 -17.03 -1.09
N ALA A 764 26.87 -16.03 -1.18
CA ALA A 764 26.95 -15.11 -2.32
C ALA A 764 27.25 -15.88 -3.61
N VAL A 765 28.25 -16.77 -3.60
CA VAL A 765 28.57 -17.65 -4.75
C VAL A 765 27.38 -18.54 -5.11
N LYS A 766 26.73 -19.19 -4.14
CA LYS A 766 25.53 -20.00 -4.37
C LYS A 766 24.40 -19.19 -5.00
N CYS A 767 24.20 -17.93 -4.61
CA CYS A 767 23.20 -17.08 -5.25
C CYS A 767 23.60 -16.69 -6.67
N MET A 768 24.85 -16.30 -6.92
CA MET A 768 25.33 -15.96 -8.27
C MET A 768 25.27 -17.14 -9.26
N ILE A 769 25.35 -18.39 -8.79
CA ILE A 769 25.17 -19.61 -9.61
C ILE A 769 23.69 -19.84 -10.01
N ASN A 770 22.74 -19.18 -9.34
CA ASN A 770 21.30 -19.30 -9.59
C ASN A 770 20.69 -18.03 -10.22
N VAL A 771 21.54 -17.19 -10.83
CA VAL A 771 21.20 -15.99 -11.62
C VAL A 771 21.48 -16.28 -13.09
#